data_AF-A0A945ZSR3-F1
#
_entry.id   AF-A0A945ZSR3-F1
#
_cell.length_a   1.000
_cell.length_b   1.000
_cell.length_c   1.000
_cell.angle_alpha   90.00
_cell.angle_beta   90.00
_cell.angle_gamma   90.00
#
_symmetry.space_group_name_H-M   'P 1'
#
loop_
_entity.id
_entity.type
_entity.pdbx_description
1 polymer ?
#
loop_
_entity_poly.entity_id
_entity_poly.type
_entity_poly.pdbx_seq_one_letter_code
_entity_poly.pdbx_strand_id
1 'polypeptide(L)'
;MKTTTAGFRYDSGSTTGYAPTFDEMVSATTFDVESAGPVSAKKLASATLVTIVTSYTSKITSLDLSAMASVTTISSGADGSETANNLTLASATNVDLGALTMYNVAADDDALTISMKKGGTLDIGALTGTERTTALEEPLSLTISGPASLSISTIADGTLAVSNVAALTVSGFYGTLDVNAGVVTLTTTDTVTATLEGAVDVVTATLDFKYDWDPSLTTAQAAVADDLRNTDYLQDIAATGDWVATDLKTLTVTGELLDLYLDEANLETLSIDATMHDLTITGATDLTSLTVASGAKIGNINVTGSNNLVVADFNHTTNLNNKLIGATAGTSANSANLAATFSVTSNTSLTTLNSTGDDVGTLTVTGNSALTAIDFTGLADDGGDLTPAANVYNNDLTATSASNTSDGDTDRADGLTTDLGSFDDGTSGMDTLKTYLTHVVADSDFAGYVSFDTLSTETDTETSGTTTTTLNVTYSSNTTFNEATVLYEVATDAGTTTTTGGAATKAKRSYLLDISDITSAQFTVNSQDVLDINGDGAPAAYTFTGQTAGSVIAALNDADNKALATANNVTMSAASGGNSTLAIHIGSQLNSALWETSNATASNLNLSASDVITLTVGNQSVTTTAATDTYEIYAVAKSVGAAIATRWAAVNTGASAKIFNFGTAAQASSTINGASGHMLTFTAKDTGTGGEGLSASLTIAALDSSGNDGVLPVSYGATSQTTDNTSTGADVVLTFESNVAGVSGNVIGLPYSAATSGTYSAATMSHAATGISGITELWTGYKVNAQTGTPTSTDGHHSGSDSDVRYPEDDNAASTTTGAVTVIAKNRIAWLG
;
A
#
# COMPACT_ATOMS: atom_id res chain seq x y z
N MET A 1 15.51 26.54 -63.17
CA MET A 1 14.11 26.06 -63.09
C MET A 1 13.52 26.68 -61.82
N LYS A 2 12.31 27.26 -61.86
CA LYS A 2 11.74 27.99 -60.69
C LYS A 2 10.70 27.19 -59.91
N THR A 3 9.90 26.37 -60.59
CA THR A 3 8.85 25.55 -59.96
C THR A 3 8.80 24.20 -60.67
N THR A 4 8.58 23.12 -59.92
CA THR A 4 8.46 21.75 -60.46
C THR A 4 7.16 21.11 -59.96
N THR A 5 6.29 20.70 -60.89
CA THR A 5 5.05 19.96 -60.58
C THR A 5 5.19 18.46 -60.86
N ALA A 6 6.15 18.08 -61.69
CA ALA A 6 6.72 16.73 -61.74
C ALA A 6 8.02 16.76 -60.91
N GLY A 7 8.27 15.73 -60.10
CA GLY A 7 9.42 15.66 -59.20
C GLY A 7 10.74 16.03 -59.88
N PHE A 8 11.62 16.71 -59.13
CA PHE A 8 12.96 17.08 -59.56
C PHE A 8 13.97 16.08 -58.97
N ARG A 9 14.82 15.49 -59.82
CA ARG A 9 15.99 14.69 -59.40
C ARG A 9 17.27 15.22 -60.02
N TYR A 10 18.31 15.33 -59.22
CA TYR A 10 19.68 15.60 -59.64
C TYR A 10 20.61 14.49 -59.16
N ASP A 11 21.48 13.99 -60.05
CA ASP A 11 22.55 13.05 -59.73
C ASP A 11 23.88 13.55 -60.34
N SER A 12 24.91 13.62 -59.49
CA SER A 12 26.27 14.01 -59.86
C SER A 12 27.07 12.87 -60.53
N GLY A 13 26.59 11.62 -60.43
CA GLY A 13 27.09 10.41 -61.09
C GLY A 13 28.44 9.88 -60.59
N SER A 14 29.19 10.67 -59.82
CA SER A 14 30.46 10.26 -59.21
C SER A 14 30.87 11.17 -58.06
N THR A 15 31.81 10.73 -57.22
CA THR A 15 32.43 11.54 -56.14
C THR A 15 33.17 12.80 -56.63
N THR A 16 33.40 12.92 -57.93
CA THR A 16 34.04 14.08 -58.59
C THR A 16 33.07 14.85 -59.50
N GLY A 17 31.77 14.53 -59.42
CA GLY A 17 30.74 15.20 -60.18
C GLY A 17 30.60 16.67 -59.81
N TYR A 18 29.92 17.43 -60.67
CA TYR A 18 29.64 18.84 -60.42
C TYR A 18 28.70 18.99 -59.21
N ALA A 19 28.81 20.09 -58.45
CA ALA A 19 27.89 20.42 -57.36
C ALA A 19 27.12 21.71 -57.74
N PRO A 20 25.95 21.60 -58.37
CA PRO A 20 25.15 22.77 -58.74
C PRO A 20 24.51 23.43 -57.52
N THR A 21 24.16 24.71 -57.65
CA THR A 21 23.21 25.36 -56.74
C THR A 21 21.82 25.41 -57.36
N PHE A 22 20.80 25.37 -56.51
CA PHE A 22 19.38 25.40 -56.87
C PHE A 22 18.70 26.66 -56.34
N ASP A 23 19.46 27.74 -56.13
CA ASP A 23 19.03 28.97 -55.46
C ASP A 23 17.94 29.77 -56.19
N GLU A 24 17.55 29.36 -57.39
CA GLU A 24 16.42 29.94 -58.12
C GLU A 24 15.15 29.07 -58.07
N MET A 25 15.21 27.89 -57.46
CA MET A 25 14.05 27.04 -57.23
C MET A 25 13.23 27.61 -56.08
N VAL A 26 11.92 27.75 -56.28
CA VAL A 26 10.97 28.34 -55.33
C VAL A 26 10.04 27.29 -54.75
N SER A 27 9.64 26.29 -55.53
CA SER A 27 8.81 25.19 -55.04
C SER A 27 8.98 23.91 -55.86
N ALA A 28 8.75 22.75 -55.24
CA ALA A 28 8.83 21.45 -55.88
C ALA A 28 7.81 20.46 -55.28
N THR A 29 7.28 19.51 -56.05
CA THR A 29 6.60 18.35 -55.43
C THR A 29 7.63 17.44 -54.74
N THR A 30 8.68 17.09 -55.46
CA THR A 30 9.83 16.35 -54.93
C THR A 30 11.11 17.09 -55.29
N PHE A 31 11.99 17.30 -54.31
CA PHE A 31 13.34 17.81 -54.50
C PHE A 31 14.33 16.73 -54.06
N ASP A 32 14.87 15.99 -55.02
CA ASP A 32 15.75 14.85 -54.79
C ASP A 32 17.16 15.14 -55.36
N VAL A 33 18.18 15.12 -54.50
CA VAL A 33 19.53 15.58 -54.84
C VAL A 33 20.61 14.60 -54.34
N GLU A 34 21.36 14.06 -55.29
CA GLU A 34 22.60 13.30 -55.07
C GLU A 34 23.83 14.12 -55.52
N SER A 35 24.30 14.99 -54.61
CA SER A 35 25.39 15.94 -54.87
C SER A 35 26.73 15.44 -54.34
N ALA A 36 27.79 15.57 -55.15
CA ALA A 36 29.18 15.41 -54.72
C ALA A 36 29.78 16.71 -54.15
N GLY A 37 29.00 17.47 -53.40
CA GLY A 37 29.37 18.75 -52.80
C GLY A 37 28.27 19.35 -51.92
N PRO A 38 28.43 20.60 -51.44
CA PRO A 38 27.37 21.34 -50.75
C PRO A 38 26.04 21.35 -51.50
N VAL A 39 24.93 21.35 -50.77
CA VAL A 39 23.58 21.49 -51.33
C VAL A 39 23.03 22.86 -50.95
N SER A 40 22.63 23.66 -51.94
CA SER A 40 22.08 25.01 -51.75
C SER A 40 20.81 25.17 -52.56
N ALA A 41 19.70 25.52 -51.89
CA ALA A 41 18.43 25.87 -52.51
C ALA A 41 17.77 27.02 -51.73
N LYS A 42 18.47 28.15 -51.62
CA LYS A 42 18.13 29.31 -50.77
C LYS A 42 16.77 29.96 -50.98
N LYS A 43 16.11 29.70 -52.12
CA LYS A 43 14.77 30.24 -52.43
C LYS A 43 13.67 29.19 -52.34
N LEU A 44 14.01 27.93 -52.07
CA LEU A 44 13.04 26.83 -52.05
C LEU A 44 12.14 27.02 -50.83
N ALA A 45 10.94 27.53 -51.07
CA ALA A 45 10.00 27.93 -50.04
C ALA A 45 9.09 26.78 -49.60
N SER A 46 8.81 25.82 -50.48
CA SER A 46 8.03 24.64 -50.13
C SER A 46 8.37 23.42 -50.98
N ALA A 47 8.26 22.25 -50.35
CA ALA A 47 8.27 20.97 -51.05
C ALA A 47 7.35 19.94 -50.38
N THR A 48 6.86 18.93 -51.12
CA THR A 48 6.22 17.78 -50.44
C THR A 48 7.31 16.87 -49.88
N LEU A 49 8.27 16.46 -50.72
CA LEU A 49 9.38 15.62 -50.34
C LEU A 49 10.71 16.31 -50.63
N VAL A 50 11.61 16.36 -49.63
CA VAL A 50 13.01 16.72 -49.79
C VAL A 50 13.86 15.48 -49.53
N THR A 51 14.61 15.04 -50.52
CA THR A 51 15.51 13.89 -50.42
C THR A 51 16.95 14.34 -50.64
N ILE A 52 17.79 14.17 -49.63
CA ILE A 52 19.24 14.40 -49.72
C ILE A 52 19.94 13.05 -49.76
N VAL A 53 20.38 12.65 -50.95
CA VAL A 53 21.07 11.38 -51.14
C VAL A 53 22.53 11.53 -50.70
N THR A 54 22.97 10.66 -49.80
CA THR A 54 24.24 10.76 -49.08
C THR A 54 25.31 9.80 -49.59
N SER A 55 25.16 9.25 -50.81
CA SER A 55 26.17 8.43 -51.50
C SER A 55 27.59 9.05 -51.46
N TYR A 56 27.68 10.38 -51.41
CA TYR A 56 28.92 11.14 -51.29
C TYR A 56 29.02 11.93 -49.96
N THR A 57 28.63 11.32 -48.83
CA THR A 57 28.51 11.97 -47.50
C THR A 57 29.69 12.91 -47.17
N SER A 58 30.93 12.46 -47.38
CA SER A 58 32.15 13.26 -47.09
C SER A 58 32.27 14.59 -47.86
N LYS A 59 31.46 14.78 -48.91
CA LYS A 59 31.43 15.98 -49.76
C LYS A 59 30.29 16.92 -49.43
N ILE A 60 29.24 16.44 -48.77
CA ILE A 60 28.10 17.26 -48.36
C ILE A 60 28.50 18.01 -47.09
N THR A 61 29.22 19.12 -47.26
CA THR A 61 29.73 19.92 -46.13
C THR A 61 28.72 20.95 -45.63
N SER A 62 27.63 21.19 -46.36
CA SER A 62 26.53 22.04 -45.90
C SER A 62 25.23 21.75 -46.65
N LEU A 63 24.11 22.01 -45.98
CA LEU A 63 22.77 22.10 -46.55
C LEU A 63 22.21 23.50 -46.26
N ASP A 64 21.73 24.18 -47.29
CA ASP A 64 21.09 25.49 -47.17
C ASP A 64 19.70 25.45 -47.83
N LEU A 65 18.68 25.42 -46.97
CA LEU A 65 17.25 25.52 -47.30
C LEU A 65 16.64 26.70 -46.52
N SER A 66 17.37 27.80 -46.39
CA SER A 66 17.04 28.91 -45.48
C SER A 66 15.68 29.59 -45.73
N ALA A 67 15.04 29.36 -46.87
CA ALA A 67 13.70 29.88 -47.20
C ALA A 67 12.58 28.84 -47.08
N MET A 68 12.89 27.59 -46.73
CA MET A 68 11.93 26.49 -46.65
C MET A 68 10.94 26.72 -45.52
N ALA A 69 9.73 27.17 -45.85
CA ALA A 69 8.68 27.41 -44.87
C ALA A 69 7.82 26.17 -44.58
N SER A 70 7.78 25.20 -45.51
CA SER A 70 6.95 24.00 -45.36
C SER A 70 7.51 22.81 -46.15
N VAL A 71 7.62 21.69 -45.46
CA VAL A 71 7.92 20.38 -46.05
C VAL A 71 7.05 19.31 -45.39
N THR A 72 6.63 18.29 -46.15
CA THR A 72 5.91 17.15 -45.57
C THR A 72 6.87 16.08 -45.05
N THR A 73 7.92 15.78 -45.82
CA THR A 73 8.92 14.80 -45.41
C THR A 73 10.31 15.23 -45.86
N ILE A 74 11.27 15.17 -44.95
CA ILE A 74 12.71 15.20 -45.27
C ILE A 74 13.22 13.76 -45.20
N SER A 75 14.04 13.36 -46.16
CA SER A 75 14.66 12.04 -46.20
C SER A 75 16.14 12.14 -46.56
N SER A 76 16.93 11.24 -46.02
CA SER A 76 18.34 11.10 -46.36
C SER A 76 18.82 9.68 -46.20
N GLY A 77 19.85 9.32 -46.97
CA GLY A 77 20.43 7.98 -46.99
C GLY A 77 21.14 7.72 -48.31
N ALA A 78 21.68 6.50 -48.47
CA ALA A 78 22.21 6.07 -49.75
C ALA A 78 21.09 5.99 -50.79
N ASP A 79 21.44 6.17 -52.08
CA ASP A 79 20.48 6.17 -53.18
C ASP A 79 19.58 4.92 -53.15
N GLY A 80 18.26 5.13 -53.07
CA GLY A 80 17.25 4.06 -53.02
C GLY A 80 17.10 3.38 -51.65
N SER A 81 17.73 3.92 -50.61
CA SER A 81 17.62 3.45 -49.22
C SER A 81 17.50 4.63 -48.24
N GLU A 82 16.92 5.73 -48.68
CA GLU A 82 16.69 6.92 -47.87
C GLU A 82 15.63 6.65 -46.81
N THR A 83 15.88 7.14 -45.60
CA THR A 83 14.95 7.02 -44.48
C THR A 83 14.11 8.28 -44.40
N ALA A 84 12.78 8.14 -44.28
CA ALA A 84 11.88 9.25 -44.02
C ALA A 84 12.14 9.86 -42.63
N ASN A 85 11.78 11.14 -42.45
CA ASN A 85 11.98 11.90 -41.21
C ASN A 85 13.43 11.89 -40.71
N ASN A 86 14.39 11.79 -41.63
CA ASN A 86 15.79 11.70 -41.31
C ASN A 86 16.62 12.64 -42.18
N LEU A 87 17.45 13.44 -41.52
CA LEU A 87 18.46 14.31 -42.12
C LEU A 87 19.82 14.04 -41.47
N THR A 88 20.52 13.01 -41.96
CA THR A 88 21.83 12.61 -41.47
C THR A 88 22.93 13.02 -42.45
N LEU A 89 23.64 14.10 -42.14
CA LEU A 89 24.71 14.69 -42.93
C LEU A 89 26.02 14.73 -42.12
N ALA A 90 26.65 13.58 -41.94
CA ALA A 90 27.78 13.40 -41.00
C ALA A 90 29.02 14.31 -41.24
N SER A 91 29.15 14.90 -42.43
CA SER A 91 30.24 15.84 -42.76
C SER A 91 29.80 17.30 -42.83
N ALA A 92 28.51 17.59 -42.68
CA ALA A 92 27.98 18.94 -42.76
C ALA A 92 28.37 19.75 -41.53
N THR A 93 29.04 20.88 -41.75
CA THR A 93 29.33 21.88 -40.71
C THR A 93 28.22 22.91 -40.57
N ASN A 94 27.28 22.95 -41.51
CA ASN A 94 26.13 23.87 -41.51
C ASN A 94 24.90 23.18 -42.08
N VAL A 95 23.78 23.23 -41.36
CA VAL A 95 22.45 22.85 -41.83
C VAL A 95 21.52 24.01 -41.53
N ASP A 96 20.97 24.65 -42.56
CA ASP A 96 20.07 25.80 -42.44
C ASP A 96 18.66 25.43 -42.87
N LEU A 97 17.75 25.41 -41.90
CA LEU A 97 16.31 25.26 -42.02
C LEU A 97 15.59 26.46 -41.35
N GLY A 98 16.23 27.63 -41.24
CA GLY A 98 15.81 28.71 -40.35
C GLY A 98 14.43 29.33 -40.64
N ALA A 99 13.82 29.03 -41.80
CA ALA A 99 12.45 29.43 -42.12
C ALA A 99 11.40 28.33 -41.87
N LEU A 100 11.81 27.10 -41.52
CA LEU A 100 10.91 25.97 -41.37
C LEU A 100 10.14 26.13 -40.06
N THR A 101 8.87 26.51 -40.17
CA THR A 101 8.04 26.75 -38.99
C THR A 101 7.39 25.47 -38.45
N MET A 102 7.45 24.37 -39.19
CA MET A 102 6.63 23.20 -38.90
C MET A 102 7.19 21.91 -39.49
N TYR A 103 7.09 20.84 -38.73
CA TYR A 103 7.26 19.48 -39.21
C TYR A 103 6.29 18.57 -38.48
N ASN A 104 5.42 17.84 -39.20
CA ASN A 104 4.49 16.91 -38.57
C ASN A 104 5.02 15.48 -38.76
N VAL A 105 5.12 14.75 -37.65
CA VAL A 105 5.33 13.30 -37.64
C VAL A 105 4.00 12.62 -37.34
N ALA A 106 3.78 11.40 -37.84
CA ALA A 106 2.48 10.74 -37.70
C ALA A 106 2.29 10.08 -36.33
N ALA A 107 3.39 9.80 -35.62
CA ALA A 107 3.47 9.24 -34.28
C ALA A 107 4.82 9.60 -33.64
N ASP A 108 4.97 9.40 -32.34
CA ASP A 108 6.23 9.65 -31.62
C ASP A 108 7.39 8.81 -32.15
N ASP A 109 7.12 7.55 -32.55
CA ASP A 109 8.08 6.64 -33.17
C ASP A 109 8.63 7.14 -34.53
N ASP A 110 8.01 8.17 -35.13
CA ASP A 110 8.37 8.77 -36.41
C ASP A 110 9.22 10.06 -36.27
N ALA A 111 9.82 10.30 -35.10
CA ALA A 111 10.59 11.51 -34.76
C ALA A 111 11.50 12.04 -35.90
N LEU A 112 11.54 13.37 -36.07
CA LEU A 112 12.46 13.99 -37.01
C LEU A 112 13.89 13.92 -36.46
N THR A 113 14.74 13.14 -37.13
CA THR A 113 16.16 13.01 -36.79
C THR A 113 17.00 13.98 -37.62
N ILE A 114 17.77 14.83 -36.95
CA ILE A 114 18.78 15.71 -37.55
C ILE A 114 20.15 15.38 -36.95
N SER A 115 21.03 14.81 -37.76
CA SER A 115 22.39 14.46 -37.35
C SER A 115 23.41 15.10 -38.30
N MET A 116 24.35 15.84 -37.75
CA MET A 116 25.38 16.54 -38.52
C MET A 116 26.76 16.38 -37.87
N LYS A 117 27.79 17.00 -38.45
CA LYS A 117 29.14 16.94 -37.88
C LYS A 117 29.16 17.62 -36.50
N LYS A 118 29.76 16.96 -35.49
CA LYS A 118 29.99 17.52 -34.15
C LYS A 118 30.67 18.89 -34.22
N GLY A 119 30.12 19.87 -33.51
CA GLY A 119 30.57 21.26 -33.48
C GLY A 119 30.09 22.11 -34.67
N GLY A 120 29.13 21.64 -35.47
CA GLY A 120 28.55 22.39 -36.58
C GLY A 120 27.48 23.40 -36.16
N THR A 121 26.86 24.07 -37.13
CA THR A 121 25.74 25.01 -36.92
C THR A 121 24.45 24.43 -37.50
N LEU A 122 23.42 24.34 -36.66
CA LEU A 122 22.06 23.99 -37.06
C LEU A 122 21.17 25.23 -36.85
N ASP A 123 20.49 25.68 -37.89
CA ASP A 123 19.44 26.69 -37.77
C ASP A 123 18.07 26.04 -37.94
N ILE A 124 17.33 25.96 -36.84
CA ILE A 124 15.92 25.53 -36.78
C ILE A 124 15.10 26.49 -35.90
N GLY A 125 15.57 27.73 -35.71
CA GLY A 125 15.02 28.63 -34.68
C GLY A 125 13.56 29.06 -34.90
N ALA A 126 13.02 28.87 -36.11
CA ALA A 126 11.62 29.13 -36.42
C ALA A 126 10.70 27.92 -36.19
N LEU A 127 11.24 26.73 -35.96
CA LEU A 127 10.47 25.50 -35.83
C LEU A 127 9.62 25.56 -34.54
N THR A 128 8.34 25.25 -34.67
CA THR A 128 7.39 25.25 -33.54
C THR A 128 6.57 23.96 -33.51
N GLY A 129 6.10 23.61 -32.30
CA GLY A 129 5.16 22.52 -32.06
C GLY A 129 3.71 22.87 -32.42
N THR A 130 3.40 24.08 -32.87
CA THR A 130 2.00 24.47 -33.14
C THR A 130 1.57 24.16 -34.58
N GLU A 131 0.48 23.41 -34.81
CA GLU A 131 -0.10 23.15 -36.14
C GLU A 131 -0.44 24.45 -36.90
N ARG A 132 -0.08 24.53 -38.18
CA ARG A 132 -0.19 25.70 -39.05
C ARG A 132 -1.63 26.03 -39.38
N THR A 133 -2.54 25.04 -39.43
CA THR A 133 -3.94 25.26 -39.78
C THR A 133 -4.83 25.51 -38.58
N THR A 134 -4.60 24.80 -37.46
CA THR A 134 -5.41 24.94 -36.24
C THR A 134 -4.85 25.96 -35.26
N ALA A 135 -3.56 26.28 -35.36
CA ALA A 135 -2.79 27.05 -34.38
C ALA A 135 -2.86 26.44 -32.96
N LEU A 136 -3.06 25.13 -32.87
CA LEU A 136 -3.04 24.37 -31.62
C LEU A 136 -1.68 23.70 -31.45
N GLU A 137 -1.25 23.48 -30.21
CA GLU A 137 -0.05 22.71 -29.94
C GLU A 137 -0.23 21.26 -30.39
N GLU A 138 0.80 20.71 -31.02
CA GLU A 138 0.94 19.33 -31.45
C GLU A 138 2.33 18.83 -30.98
N PRO A 139 2.40 17.66 -30.31
CA PRO A 139 3.67 17.11 -29.86
C PRO A 139 4.65 16.93 -31.03
N LEU A 140 5.89 17.40 -30.86
CA LEU A 140 6.94 17.27 -31.87
C LEU A 140 8.15 16.51 -31.32
N SER A 141 8.24 15.24 -31.73
CA SER A 141 9.37 14.39 -31.38
C SER A 141 10.59 14.66 -32.29
N LEU A 142 11.71 15.06 -31.68
CA LEU A 142 12.96 15.44 -32.33
C LEU A 142 14.14 14.64 -31.77
N THR A 143 15.05 14.24 -32.66
CA THR A 143 16.37 13.73 -32.28
C THR A 143 17.45 14.58 -32.94
N ILE A 144 18.28 15.24 -32.13
CA ILE A 144 19.32 16.16 -32.63
C ILE A 144 20.71 15.70 -32.18
N SER A 145 21.64 15.61 -33.14
CA SER A 145 23.04 15.33 -32.86
C SER A 145 24.01 16.19 -33.65
N GLY A 146 25.01 16.73 -32.96
CA GLY A 146 26.19 17.35 -33.57
C GLY A 146 26.29 18.88 -33.60
N PRO A 147 25.25 19.74 -33.53
CA PRO A 147 25.50 21.18 -33.51
C PRO A 147 26.30 21.58 -32.26
N ALA A 148 27.12 22.62 -32.35
CA ALA A 148 27.90 23.11 -31.21
C ALA A 148 26.99 23.60 -30.07
N SER A 149 25.85 24.20 -30.43
CA SER A 149 24.83 24.67 -29.51
C SER A 149 23.45 24.45 -30.09
N LEU A 150 22.46 24.24 -29.22
CA LEU A 150 21.05 24.15 -29.56
C LEU A 150 20.23 24.95 -28.55
N SER A 151 19.27 25.72 -29.04
CA SER A 151 18.31 26.46 -28.20
C SER A 151 16.90 26.19 -28.70
N ILE A 152 16.03 25.67 -27.82
CA ILE A 152 14.63 25.36 -28.11
C ILE A 152 13.74 26.13 -27.14
N SER A 153 12.83 26.95 -27.67
CA SER A 153 11.89 27.75 -26.86
C SER A 153 10.48 27.86 -27.46
N THR A 154 10.24 27.21 -28.59
CA THR A 154 9.03 27.33 -29.42
C THR A 154 8.33 25.99 -29.66
N ILE A 155 8.89 24.93 -29.10
CA ILE A 155 8.35 23.57 -29.08
C ILE A 155 8.11 23.30 -27.61
N ALA A 156 6.85 23.09 -27.23
CA ALA A 156 6.49 22.95 -25.82
C ALA A 156 6.24 21.48 -25.43
N ASP A 157 5.95 20.60 -26.40
CA ASP A 157 5.61 19.19 -26.16
C ASP A 157 6.30 18.23 -27.15
N GLY A 158 6.24 16.93 -26.85
CA GLY A 158 6.87 15.83 -27.57
C GLY A 158 8.12 15.30 -26.85
N THR A 159 8.92 14.51 -27.57
CA THR A 159 10.22 14.02 -27.05
C THR A 159 11.38 14.75 -27.71
N LEU A 160 12.29 15.33 -26.93
CA LEU A 160 13.52 15.97 -27.43
C LEU A 160 14.75 15.17 -26.98
N ALA A 161 15.29 14.34 -27.88
CA ALA A 161 16.52 13.59 -27.63
C ALA A 161 17.74 14.32 -28.20
N VAL A 162 18.73 14.62 -27.36
CA VAL A 162 19.91 15.41 -27.75
C VAL A 162 21.21 14.71 -27.39
N SER A 163 22.13 14.63 -28.35
CA SER A 163 23.50 14.13 -28.12
C SER A 163 24.55 14.96 -28.86
N ASN A 164 25.81 14.95 -28.40
CA ASN A 164 26.91 15.68 -29.04
C ASN A 164 26.67 17.19 -29.24
N VAL A 165 25.87 17.82 -28.37
CA VAL A 165 25.60 19.26 -28.38
C VAL A 165 26.25 19.91 -27.18
N ALA A 166 27.37 20.61 -27.38
CA ALA A 166 28.16 21.11 -26.25
C ALA A 166 27.37 22.05 -25.33
N ALA A 167 26.50 22.91 -25.88
CA ALA A 167 25.62 23.79 -25.10
C ALA A 167 24.14 23.60 -25.49
N LEU A 168 23.33 23.09 -24.57
CA LEU A 168 21.90 22.89 -24.75
C LEU A 168 21.11 23.85 -23.86
N THR A 169 20.19 24.60 -24.46
CA THR A 169 19.21 25.43 -23.75
C THR A 169 17.79 25.05 -24.17
N VAL A 170 16.93 24.72 -23.21
CA VAL A 170 15.53 24.36 -23.45
C VAL A 170 14.65 25.20 -22.53
N SER A 171 13.57 25.78 -23.04
CA SER A 171 12.66 26.59 -22.22
C SER A 171 11.20 26.37 -22.55
N GLY A 172 10.35 26.30 -21.53
CA GLY A 172 8.89 26.18 -21.67
C GLY A 172 8.47 24.84 -22.25
N PHE A 173 9.10 23.76 -21.79
CA PHE A 173 8.94 22.41 -22.35
C PHE A 173 8.32 21.46 -21.33
N TYR A 174 7.06 21.08 -21.58
CA TYR A 174 6.31 20.11 -20.77
C TYR A 174 6.33 18.69 -21.31
N GLY A 175 6.95 18.48 -22.47
CA GLY A 175 7.28 17.14 -22.98
C GLY A 175 8.45 16.48 -22.23
N THR A 176 9.03 15.45 -22.86
CA THR A 176 10.16 14.67 -22.31
C THR A 176 11.49 15.05 -22.94
N LEU A 177 12.40 15.61 -22.13
CA LEU A 177 13.75 15.98 -22.55
C LEU A 177 14.70 14.82 -22.27
N ASP A 178 15.28 14.21 -23.30
CA ASP A 178 16.26 13.14 -23.17
C ASP A 178 17.69 13.64 -23.47
N VAL A 179 18.47 13.84 -22.41
CA VAL A 179 19.85 14.36 -22.50
C VAL A 179 20.83 13.19 -22.50
N ASN A 180 21.51 13.03 -23.64
CA ASN A 180 22.50 11.98 -23.84
C ASN A 180 23.93 12.55 -23.83
N ALA A 181 24.91 11.66 -24.05
CA ALA A 181 26.33 12.00 -24.05
C ALA A 181 26.69 13.13 -25.03
N GLY A 182 27.72 13.88 -24.68
CA GLY A 182 28.29 14.99 -25.43
C GLY A 182 27.66 16.35 -25.15
N VAL A 183 26.66 16.43 -24.27
CA VAL A 183 26.18 17.68 -23.68
C VAL A 183 27.09 18.09 -22.51
N VAL A 184 27.61 19.31 -22.55
CA VAL A 184 28.59 19.81 -21.55
C VAL A 184 27.98 20.90 -20.68
N THR A 185 27.20 21.79 -21.26
CA THR A 185 26.41 22.80 -20.55
C THR A 185 24.94 22.58 -20.83
N LEU A 186 24.16 22.35 -19.77
CA LEU A 186 22.71 22.17 -19.82
C LEU A 186 22.03 23.34 -19.11
N THR A 187 21.06 23.97 -19.78
CA THR A 187 20.21 25.00 -19.18
C THR A 187 18.76 24.70 -19.52
N THR A 188 17.93 24.54 -18.50
CA THR A 188 16.49 24.44 -18.65
C THR A 188 15.78 25.62 -17.99
N THR A 189 14.58 25.96 -18.46
CA THR A 189 13.68 26.95 -17.87
C THR A 189 12.26 26.44 -18.02
N ASP A 190 11.51 26.29 -16.94
CA ASP A 190 10.21 25.62 -16.97
C ASP A 190 10.27 24.30 -17.78
N THR A 191 11.01 23.30 -17.30
CA THR A 191 10.98 21.93 -17.86
C THR A 191 10.23 20.99 -16.92
N VAL A 192 9.38 20.12 -17.45
CA VAL A 192 8.62 19.17 -16.61
C VAL A 192 9.42 17.90 -16.37
N THR A 193 9.81 17.20 -17.43
CA THR A 193 10.55 15.93 -17.33
C THR A 193 11.87 15.98 -18.10
N ALA A 194 12.94 15.55 -17.46
CA ALA A 194 14.27 15.38 -18.03
C ALA A 194 14.84 14.00 -17.69
N THR A 195 15.05 13.17 -18.70
CA THR A 195 15.83 11.93 -18.60
C THR A 195 17.31 12.30 -18.66
N LEU A 196 18.02 12.08 -17.55
CA LEU A 196 19.42 12.50 -17.37
C LEU A 196 20.40 11.32 -17.21
N GLU A 197 19.94 10.07 -17.26
CA GLU A 197 20.78 8.86 -17.17
C GLU A 197 21.93 8.90 -18.19
N GLY A 198 21.66 9.40 -19.40
CA GLY A 198 22.65 9.51 -20.48
C GLY A 198 23.57 10.73 -20.41
N ALA A 199 23.34 11.67 -19.49
CA ALA A 199 23.96 13.00 -19.46
C ALA A 199 25.36 13.01 -18.80
N VAL A 200 26.19 12.01 -19.13
CA VAL A 200 27.47 11.71 -18.45
C VAL A 200 28.56 12.77 -18.59
N ASP A 201 28.51 13.58 -19.66
CA ASP A 201 29.52 14.59 -19.99
C ASP A 201 29.14 16.01 -19.49
N VAL A 202 28.02 16.16 -18.76
CA VAL A 202 27.56 17.48 -18.29
C VAL A 202 28.51 17.97 -17.20
N VAL A 203 29.10 19.15 -17.42
CA VAL A 203 30.00 19.82 -16.47
C VAL A 203 29.27 20.92 -15.70
N THR A 204 28.34 21.61 -16.35
CA THR A 204 27.55 22.69 -15.75
C THR A 204 26.09 22.53 -16.11
N ALA A 205 25.23 22.52 -15.09
CA ALA A 205 23.79 22.44 -15.25
C ALA A 205 23.08 23.56 -14.49
N THR A 206 22.14 24.22 -15.16
CA THR A 206 21.13 25.10 -14.55
C THR A 206 19.79 24.50 -14.88
N LEU A 207 19.15 23.87 -13.90
CA LEU A 207 17.91 23.15 -14.06
C LEU A 207 16.80 23.92 -13.37
N ASP A 208 15.76 24.25 -14.13
CA ASP A 208 14.58 24.92 -13.61
C ASP A 208 13.37 24.06 -13.99
N PHE A 209 12.80 23.43 -12.96
CA PHE A 209 11.71 22.48 -13.11
C PHE A 209 10.37 23.11 -12.76
N LYS A 210 9.29 22.57 -13.32
CA LYS A 210 7.94 23.01 -13.00
C LYS A 210 6.98 21.85 -13.21
N TYR A 211 5.87 21.83 -12.47
CA TYR A 211 4.84 20.80 -12.63
C TYR A 211 4.28 20.75 -14.05
N ASP A 212 3.68 19.66 -14.49
CA ASP A 212 3.09 19.57 -15.82
C ASP A 212 1.94 20.56 -16.05
N TRP A 213 2.16 21.55 -16.92
CA TRP A 213 1.16 22.54 -17.33
C TRP A 213 0.64 22.32 -18.75
N ASP A 214 0.75 21.11 -19.31
CA ASP A 214 0.23 20.79 -20.63
C ASP A 214 -1.26 21.24 -20.75
N PRO A 215 -1.61 22.13 -21.70
CA PRO A 215 -2.98 22.53 -21.95
C PRO A 215 -3.94 21.38 -22.28
N SER A 216 -3.42 20.22 -22.65
CA SER A 216 -4.18 19.00 -22.92
C SER A 216 -4.67 18.29 -21.66
N LEU A 217 -4.08 18.58 -20.49
CA LEU A 217 -4.50 18.02 -19.21
C LEU A 217 -5.97 18.34 -18.93
N THR A 218 -6.71 17.33 -18.46
CA THR A 218 -8.04 17.58 -17.92
C THR A 218 -7.94 18.44 -16.65
N THR A 219 -9.02 19.14 -16.29
CA THR A 219 -9.05 19.94 -15.05
C THR A 219 -8.67 19.15 -13.80
N ALA A 220 -9.00 17.86 -13.74
CA ALA A 220 -8.61 17.01 -12.63
C ALA A 220 -7.11 16.69 -12.61
N GLN A 221 -6.52 16.43 -13.78
CA GLN A 221 -5.07 16.17 -13.91
C GLN A 221 -4.25 17.43 -13.62
N ALA A 222 -4.66 18.58 -14.16
CA ALA A 222 -4.02 19.86 -13.86
C ALA A 222 -4.04 20.18 -12.34
N ALA A 223 -5.12 19.82 -11.63
CA ALA A 223 -5.18 19.94 -10.19
C ALA A 223 -4.28 18.93 -9.45
N VAL A 224 -3.97 17.78 -10.04
CA VAL A 224 -2.98 16.82 -9.50
C VAL A 224 -1.57 17.33 -9.70
N ALA A 225 -1.28 17.92 -10.86
CA ALA A 225 0.04 18.49 -11.18
C ALA A 225 0.36 19.68 -10.27
N ASP A 226 -0.57 20.64 -10.13
CA ASP A 226 -0.44 21.85 -9.30
C ASP A 226 -0.31 21.55 -7.79
N ASP A 227 -0.63 20.34 -7.37
CA ASP A 227 -0.50 19.87 -5.99
C ASP A 227 0.97 19.55 -5.62
N LEU A 228 1.88 19.50 -6.60
CA LEU A 228 3.33 19.31 -6.43
C LEU A 228 3.73 18.02 -5.71
N ARG A 229 2.92 16.97 -5.82
CA ARG A 229 3.10 15.71 -5.07
C ARG A 229 3.30 14.48 -5.93
N ASN A 230 3.14 14.59 -7.23
CA ASN A 230 2.91 13.42 -8.07
C ASN A 230 4.04 13.17 -9.06
N THR A 231 4.55 11.93 -9.06
CA THR A 231 5.65 11.47 -9.93
C THR A 231 5.32 11.53 -11.41
N ASP A 232 4.04 11.52 -11.76
CA ASP A 232 3.62 11.53 -13.16
C ASP A 232 3.65 12.97 -13.75
N TYR A 233 3.78 14.00 -12.91
CA TYR A 233 3.63 15.41 -13.30
C TYR A 233 4.78 16.30 -12.84
N LEU A 234 5.81 15.76 -12.17
CA LEU A 234 6.97 16.51 -11.70
C LEU A 234 8.23 15.68 -11.91
N GLN A 235 9.36 16.36 -12.11
CA GLN A 235 10.66 15.69 -12.12
C GLN A 235 10.95 15.04 -10.76
N ASP A 236 11.51 13.84 -10.83
CA ASP A 236 11.91 13.06 -9.67
C ASP A 236 13.30 12.47 -9.91
N ILE A 237 14.30 12.92 -9.15
CA ILE A 237 15.67 12.38 -9.16
C ILE A 237 15.86 11.75 -7.79
N ALA A 238 15.37 10.54 -7.60
CA ALA A 238 15.18 9.94 -6.28
C ALA A 238 16.30 8.96 -5.90
N ALA A 239 17.05 8.45 -6.88
CA ALA A 239 18.04 7.41 -6.64
C ALA A 239 19.27 7.49 -7.54
N THR A 240 20.29 6.72 -7.17
CA THR A 240 21.44 6.45 -8.03
C THR A 240 20.98 5.92 -9.38
N GLY A 241 21.45 6.53 -10.46
CA GLY A 241 21.13 6.13 -11.83
C GLY A 241 20.11 7.04 -12.54
N ASP A 242 19.25 7.74 -11.81
CA ASP A 242 18.31 8.72 -12.40
C ASP A 242 19.08 9.85 -13.09
N TRP A 243 20.23 10.21 -12.52
CA TRP A 243 21.27 11.00 -13.15
C TRP A 243 22.64 10.40 -12.85
N VAL A 244 23.47 10.22 -13.89
CA VAL A 244 24.86 9.74 -13.80
C VAL A 244 25.79 10.84 -14.30
N ALA A 245 25.94 11.90 -13.51
CA ALA A 245 26.57 13.15 -13.95
C ALA A 245 28.09 13.14 -13.69
N THR A 246 28.81 12.17 -14.26
CA THR A 246 30.19 11.88 -13.86
C THR A 246 31.16 13.05 -13.97
N ASP A 247 30.90 14.03 -14.85
CA ASP A 247 31.74 15.21 -15.05
C ASP A 247 31.21 16.50 -14.38
N LEU A 248 30.08 16.41 -13.64
CA LEU A 248 29.36 17.55 -13.10
C LEU A 248 30.18 18.28 -12.03
N LYS A 249 30.40 19.58 -12.23
CA LYS A 249 31.11 20.47 -11.30
C LYS A 249 30.21 21.53 -10.69
N THR A 250 29.20 21.98 -11.43
CA THR A 250 28.32 23.06 -10.98
C THR A 250 26.88 22.74 -11.30
N LEU A 251 26.04 22.79 -10.26
CA LEU A 251 24.61 22.57 -10.36
C LEU A 251 23.86 23.75 -9.73
N THR A 252 22.90 24.29 -10.47
CA THR A 252 21.87 25.19 -9.94
C THR A 252 20.51 24.55 -10.20
N VAL A 253 19.68 24.41 -9.15
CA VAL A 253 18.32 23.88 -9.25
C VAL A 253 17.33 24.92 -8.75
N THR A 254 16.33 25.24 -9.58
CA THR A 254 15.23 26.14 -9.25
C THR A 254 13.88 25.50 -9.59
N GLY A 255 12.80 26.13 -9.12
CA GLY A 255 11.44 25.73 -9.46
C GLY A 255 10.89 24.62 -8.58
N GLU A 256 10.24 23.62 -9.17
CA GLU A 256 9.46 22.60 -8.45
C GLU A 256 9.83 21.18 -8.93
N LEU A 257 10.21 20.32 -8.00
CA LEU A 257 10.54 18.92 -8.23
C LEU A 257 10.12 18.07 -7.03
N LEU A 258 10.14 16.75 -7.18
CA LEU A 258 9.99 15.84 -6.06
C LEU A 258 11.34 15.71 -5.35
N ASP A 259 12.18 14.79 -5.79
CA ASP A 259 13.44 14.51 -5.10
C ASP A 259 14.65 15.02 -5.89
N LEU A 260 15.70 15.43 -5.17
CA LEU A 260 17.04 15.64 -5.71
C LEU A 260 18.04 14.75 -5.00
N TYR A 261 18.50 13.73 -5.70
CA TYR A 261 19.54 12.80 -5.29
C TYR A 261 20.84 13.11 -6.03
N LEU A 262 21.92 13.33 -5.28
CA LEU A 262 23.25 13.63 -5.80
C LEU A 262 24.28 12.67 -5.18
N ASP A 263 24.97 11.90 -6.03
CA ASP A 263 26.11 11.03 -5.68
C ASP A 263 27.33 11.35 -6.56
N GLU A 264 27.61 12.64 -6.72
CA GLU A 264 28.56 13.15 -7.71
C GLU A 264 29.84 13.65 -7.03
N ALA A 265 30.87 12.80 -7.00
CA ALA A 265 32.13 13.09 -6.32
C ALA A 265 32.84 14.36 -6.83
N ASN A 266 32.65 14.71 -8.11
CA ASN A 266 33.27 15.84 -8.78
C ASN A 266 32.48 17.17 -8.62
N LEU A 267 31.31 17.16 -7.98
CA LEU A 267 30.48 18.35 -7.81
C LEU A 267 31.18 19.33 -6.87
N GLU A 268 31.52 20.53 -7.36
CA GLU A 268 32.25 21.56 -6.61
C GLU A 268 31.30 22.61 -6.00
N THR A 269 30.20 22.93 -6.69
CA THR A 269 29.22 23.96 -6.29
C THR A 269 27.79 23.52 -6.54
N LEU A 270 26.96 23.65 -5.51
CA LEU A 270 25.51 23.40 -5.53
C LEU A 270 24.75 24.65 -5.06
N SER A 271 23.77 25.08 -5.86
CA SER A 271 22.85 26.18 -5.52
C SER A 271 21.41 25.72 -5.67
N ILE A 272 20.57 25.95 -4.66
CA ILE A 272 19.18 25.50 -4.61
C ILE A 272 18.27 26.70 -4.31
N ASP A 273 17.27 26.92 -5.16
CA ASP A 273 16.14 27.83 -4.96
C ASP A 273 14.85 27.17 -5.48
N ALA A 274 14.50 26.03 -4.86
CA ALA A 274 13.44 25.15 -5.33
C ALA A 274 12.50 24.71 -4.20
N THR A 275 11.29 24.31 -4.58
CA THR A 275 10.37 23.52 -3.77
C THR A 275 10.57 22.05 -4.12
N MET A 276 10.99 21.25 -3.14
CA MET A 276 11.30 19.83 -3.28
C MET A 276 10.85 19.03 -2.08
N HIS A 277 10.59 17.74 -2.29
CA HIS A 277 10.25 16.77 -1.25
C HIS A 277 11.52 16.37 -0.53
N ASP A 278 12.47 15.71 -1.19
CA ASP A 278 13.71 15.28 -0.53
C ASP A 278 14.97 15.83 -1.20
N LEU A 279 15.97 16.17 -0.37
CA LEU A 279 17.33 16.49 -0.79
C LEU A 279 18.28 15.44 -0.20
N THR A 280 18.93 14.68 -1.07
CA THR A 280 20.00 13.76 -0.69
C THR A 280 21.30 14.14 -1.38
N ILE A 281 22.32 14.42 -0.58
CA ILE A 281 23.70 14.64 -1.02
C ILE A 281 24.56 13.57 -0.36
N THR A 282 25.07 12.63 -1.15
CA THR A 282 25.97 11.58 -0.70
C THR A 282 27.25 11.63 -1.51
N GLY A 283 28.40 11.35 -0.89
CA GLY A 283 29.64 11.12 -1.64
C GLY A 283 30.17 12.30 -2.47
N ALA A 284 29.61 13.51 -2.32
CA ALA A 284 30.00 14.72 -3.03
C ALA A 284 31.32 15.29 -2.46
N THR A 285 32.40 14.54 -2.62
CA THR A 285 33.67 14.80 -1.93
C THR A 285 34.34 16.09 -2.34
N ASP A 286 34.12 16.59 -3.56
CA ASP A 286 34.69 17.85 -4.04
C ASP A 286 33.79 19.08 -3.74
N LEU A 287 32.62 18.88 -3.12
CA LEU A 287 31.67 19.96 -2.85
C LEU A 287 32.27 20.93 -1.82
N THR A 288 32.46 22.18 -2.23
CA THR A 288 33.03 23.23 -1.37
C THR A 288 32.06 24.39 -1.12
N SER A 289 31.02 24.52 -1.96
CA SER A 289 30.01 25.57 -1.86
C SER A 289 28.62 24.98 -1.97
N LEU A 290 27.81 25.16 -0.93
CA LEU A 290 26.37 24.88 -0.91
C LEU A 290 25.63 26.17 -0.57
N THR A 291 24.69 26.57 -1.43
CA THR A 291 23.80 27.71 -1.18
C THR A 291 22.36 27.24 -1.28
N VAL A 292 21.57 27.49 -0.22
CA VAL A 292 20.11 27.30 -0.25
C VAL A 292 19.47 28.67 -0.07
N ALA A 293 18.62 29.06 -1.02
CA ALA A 293 17.92 30.34 -0.97
C ALA A 293 16.79 30.31 0.05
N SER A 294 16.56 31.41 0.77
CA SER A 294 15.53 31.51 1.82
C SER A 294 14.09 31.24 1.36
N GLY A 295 13.85 31.27 0.04
CA GLY A 295 12.55 30.94 -0.55
C GLY A 295 12.33 29.45 -0.80
N ALA A 296 13.39 28.64 -0.67
CA ALA A 296 13.35 27.21 -0.91
C ALA A 296 12.45 26.50 0.11
N LYS A 297 11.82 25.43 -0.36
CA LYS A 297 11.06 24.51 0.49
C LYS A 297 11.61 23.11 0.30
N ILE A 298 12.05 22.49 1.38
CA ILE A 298 12.72 21.18 1.32
C ILE A 298 12.11 20.32 2.43
N GLY A 299 11.73 19.09 2.13
CA GLY A 299 11.28 18.13 3.14
C GLY A 299 12.49 17.44 3.77
N ASN A 300 12.71 16.16 3.50
CA ASN A 300 13.83 15.47 4.14
C ASN A 300 15.17 15.97 3.59
N ILE A 301 16.14 16.18 4.48
CA ILE A 301 17.51 16.55 4.12
C ILE A 301 18.45 15.48 4.64
N ASN A 302 19.24 14.91 3.74
CA ASN A 302 20.32 13.98 4.07
C ASN A 302 21.63 14.42 3.41
N VAL A 303 22.65 14.73 4.20
CA VAL A 303 23.99 15.06 3.73
C VAL A 303 25.02 14.12 4.36
N THR A 304 25.70 13.34 3.54
CA THR A 304 26.73 12.42 4.02
C THR A 304 27.97 12.35 3.15
N GLY A 305 29.14 12.32 3.77
CA GLY A 305 30.41 12.14 3.07
C GLY A 305 30.84 13.31 2.17
N SER A 306 30.25 14.50 2.32
CA SER A 306 30.65 15.74 1.62
C SER A 306 31.89 16.34 2.29
N ASN A 307 33.00 15.62 2.20
CA ASN A 307 34.17 15.82 3.07
C ASN A 307 34.95 17.12 2.84
N ASN A 308 34.72 17.85 1.75
CA ASN A 308 35.30 19.18 1.52
C ASN A 308 34.33 20.34 1.81
N LEU A 309 33.08 20.05 2.18
CA LEU A 309 32.09 21.07 2.50
C LEU A 309 32.40 21.66 3.88
N VAL A 310 32.61 22.98 3.93
CA VAL A 310 32.98 23.69 5.17
C VAL A 310 31.76 24.31 5.86
N VAL A 311 30.80 24.80 5.07
CA VAL A 311 29.58 25.45 5.56
C VAL A 311 28.39 24.82 4.89
N ALA A 312 27.42 24.36 5.69
CA ALA A 312 26.11 23.94 5.21
C ALA A 312 25.05 24.87 5.81
N ASP A 313 24.47 25.73 4.96
CA ASP A 313 23.45 26.70 5.34
C ASP A 313 22.13 26.34 4.66
N PHE A 314 21.26 25.64 5.38
CA PHE A 314 19.92 25.26 4.94
C PHE A 314 18.90 26.33 5.31
N ASN A 315 18.95 27.45 4.60
CA ASN A 315 17.95 28.52 4.73
C ASN A 315 16.70 28.19 3.90
N HIS A 316 15.78 27.44 4.48
CA HIS A 316 14.57 26.91 3.84
C HIS A 316 13.38 26.86 4.81
N THR A 317 12.19 26.59 4.28
CA THR A 317 11.04 26.09 5.08
C THR A 317 10.79 24.63 4.79
N THR A 318 10.20 23.90 5.73
CA THR A 318 9.95 22.47 5.56
C THR A 318 8.83 22.18 4.57
N ASN A 319 9.09 21.28 3.61
CA ASN A 319 8.05 20.72 2.76
C ASN A 319 7.58 19.37 3.31
N LEU A 320 6.39 19.37 3.90
CA LEU A 320 5.80 18.16 4.46
C LEU A 320 4.92 17.39 3.47
N ASN A 321 4.80 17.85 2.22
CA ASN A 321 3.99 17.14 1.24
C ASN A 321 4.51 15.71 1.05
N ASN A 322 3.58 14.75 0.94
CA ASN A 322 3.92 13.36 0.64
C ASN A 322 3.97 13.11 -0.87
N LYS A 323 4.80 12.17 -1.28
CA LYS A 323 4.83 11.69 -2.66
C LYS A 323 3.63 10.80 -2.95
N LEU A 324 2.93 11.08 -4.05
CA LEU A 324 1.75 10.38 -4.53
C LEU A 324 2.00 9.78 -5.92
N ILE A 325 1.22 8.76 -6.26
CA ILE A 325 1.25 8.11 -7.57
C ILE A 325 -0.17 8.09 -8.14
N GLY A 326 -0.32 8.34 -9.44
CA GLY A 326 -1.58 8.18 -10.18
C GLY A 326 -2.50 9.41 -10.16
N ALA A 327 -3.69 9.30 -10.75
CA ALA A 327 -4.50 10.47 -11.14
C ALA A 327 -5.32 11.16 -10.01
N THR A 328 -4.95 11.00 -8.73
CA THR A 328 -5.69 11.61 -7.62
C THR A 328 -4.88 12.72 -6.97
N ALA A 329 -5.36 13.96 -7.06
CA ALA A 329 -4.82 15.08 -6.31
C ALA A 329 -4.90 14.73 -4.82
N GLY A 330 -3.88 15.05 -4.05
CA GLY A 330 -3.97 14.75 -2.64
C GLY A 330 -5.01 15.64 -1.94
N THR A 331 -5.46 15.17 -0.80
CA THR A 331 -6.43 15.86 0.05
C THR A 331 -5.81 16.04 1.43
N SER A 332 -6.39 16.89 2.27
CA SER A 332 -5.96 16.96 3.67
C SER A 332 -6.14 15.65 4.45
N ALA A 333 -6.80 14.63 3.88
CA ALA A 333 -7.02 13.32 4.49
C ALA A 333 -5.99 12.24 4.08
N ASN A 334 -5.21 12.45 3.02
CA ASN A 334 -4.05 11.61 2.69
C ASN A 334 -2.76 12.29 3.17
N SER A 335 -2.84 12.91 4.35
CA SER A 335 -1.95 13.92 4.93
C SER A 335 -0.49 13.87 4.48
N ALA A 336 0.03 15.06 4.22
CA ALA A 336 1.44 15.41 4.34
C ALA A 336 2.15 14.61 5.45
N ASN A 337 3.43 14.28 5.24
CA ASN A 337 4.31 13.79 6.29
C ASN A 337 4.09 14.63 7.56
N LEU A 338 4.02 14.01 8.72
CA LEU A 338 3.86 14.76 9.97
C LEU A 338 5.10 15.61 10.23
N ALA A 339 6.26 15.09 9.84
CA ALA A 339 7.53 15.70 10.11
C ALA A 339 8.57 15.36 9.04
N ALA A 340 9.63 16.15 8.96
CA ALA A 340 10.80 15.89 8.14
C ALA A 340 11.91 15.20 8.93
N THR A 341 12.80 14.51 8.20
CA THR A 341 14.09 14.03 8.69
C THR A 341 15.19 15.00 8.28
N PHE A 342 16.00 15.44 9.25
CA PHE A 342 17.20 16.23 9.02
C PHE A 342 18.43 15.45 9.48
N SER A 343 19.26 15.01 8.52
CA SER A 343 20.44 14.18 8.76
C SER A 343 21.68 14.76 8.10
N VAL A 344 22.70 15.07 8.90
CA VAL A 344 24.01 15.56 8.43
C VAL A 344 25.08 14.73 9.12
N THR A 345 25.70 13.82 8.37
CA THR A 345 26.61 12.85 8.96
C THR A 345 27.92 12.68 8.20
N SER A 346 29.00 12.38 8.93
CA SER A 346 30.30 12.01 8.32
C SER A 346 30.85 13.04 7.33
N ASN A 347 30.63 14.34 7.55
CA ASN A 347 31.19 15.42 6.72
C ASN A 347 32.42 16.01 7.42
N THR A 348 33.61 15.47 7.16
CA THR A 348 34.78 15.65 8.03
C THR A 348 35.34 17.07 8.09
N SER A 349 35.07 17.92 7.09
CA SER A 349 35.54 19.33 7.07
C SER A 349 34.46 20.36 7.41
N LEU A 350 33.23 19.92 7.70
CA LEU A 350 32.11 20.81 8.00
C LEU A 350 32.37 21.49 9.34
N THR A 351 32.43 22.83 9.37
CA THR A 351 32.68 23.62 10.59
C THR A 351 31.44 24.30 11.14
N THR A 352 30.46 24.55 10.28
CA THR A 352 29.22 25.28 10.58
C THR A 352 28.05 24.63 9.87
N LEU A 353 26.96 24.40 10.62
CA LEU A 353 25.72 23.83 10.13
C LEU A 353 24.54 24.69 10.59
N ASN A 354 23.74 25.19 9.67
CA ASN A 354 22.52 25.94 9.96
C ASN A 354 21.32 25.29 9.28
N SER A 355 20.16 25.31 9.95
CA SER A 355 18.87 24.96 9.37
C SER A 355 17.76 25.85 9.90
N THR A 356 16.93 26.38 8.99
CA THR A 356 15.73 27.16 9.34
C THR A 356 14.42 26.39 9.18
N GLY A 357 14.46 25.13 8.75
CA GLY A 357 13.29 24.26 8.63
C GLY A 357 12.77 23.80 10.00
N ASP A 358 11.45 23.71 10.14
CA ASP A 358 10.74 23.29 11.35
C ASP A 358 10.07 21.91 11.15
N ASP A 359 9.26 21.44 12.10
CA ASP A 359 8.53 20.18 12.03
C ASP A 359 9.49 18.98 11.80
N VAL A 360 10.55 18.86 12.60
CA VAL A 360 11.62 17.86 12.41
C VAL A 360 11.41 16.67 13.36
N GLY A 361 10.91 15.56 12.84
CA GLY A 361 10.67 14.34 13.62
C GLY A 361 11.97 13.62 13.98
N THR A 362 12.93 13.59 13.04
CA THR A 362 14.24 12.97 13.26
C THR A 362 15.38 13.93 12.97
N LEU A 363 16.14 14.30 13.99
CA LEU A 363 17.38 15.07 13.89
C LEU A 363 18.59 14.15 14.10
N THR A 364 19.51 14.12 13.14
CA THR A 364 20.79 13.38 13.26
C THR A 364 21.96 14.23 12.78
N VAL A 365 22.85 14.60 13.70
CA VAL A 365 24.09 15.35 13.43
C VAL A 365 25.25 14.63 14.09
N THR A 366 25.92 13.75 13.33
CA THR A 366 26.98 12.89 13.91
C THR A 366 28.14 12.61 12.95
N GLY A 367 29.34 12.40 13.49
CA GLY A 367 30.52 12.07 12.69
C GLY A 367 31.10 13.26 11.90
N ASN A 368 30.63 14.48 12.15
CA ASN A 368 31.16 15.69 11.52
C ASN A 368 32.32 16.23 12.37
N SER A 369 33.48 15.59 12.29
CA SER A 369 34.60 15.75 13.24
C SER A 369 35.24 17.14 13.34
N ALA A 370 34.83 18.10 12.49
CA ALA A 370 35.29 19.49 12.51
C ALA A 370 34.16 20.49 12.86
N LEU A 371 32.95 19.99 13.15
CA LEU A 371 31.75 20.82 13.31
C LEU A 371 31.77 21.46 14.70
N THR A 372 32.12 22.74 14.71
CA THR A 372 32.30 23.54 15.93
C THR A 372 31.12 24.46 16.24
N ALA A 373 30.19 24.65 15.31
CA ALA A 373 29.05 25.54 15.48
C ALA A 373 27.80 25.03 14.74
N ILE A 374 26.67 25.04 15.42
CA ILE A 374 25.34 24.75 14.87
C ILE A 374 24.42 25.94 15.11
N ASP A 375 23.44 26.14 14.22
CA ASP A 375 22.30 27.03 14.44
C ASP A 375 21.03 26.31 14.02
N PHE A 376 20.22 25.95 15.02
CA PHE A 376 18.93 25.30 14.87
C PHE A 376 17.81 26.16 15.46
N THR A 377 17.97 27.49 15.45
CA THR A 377 16.94 28.43 15.92
C THR A 377 15.62 28.26 15.15
N GLY A 378 15.66 27.72 13.93
CA GLY A 378 14.46 27.43 13.14
C GLY A 378 13.66 26.20 13.56
N LEU A 379 14.24 25.27 14.34
CA LEU A 379 13.55 24.07 14.80
C LEU A 379 12.74 24.41 16.06
N ALA A 380 11.42 24.35 15.97
CA ALA A 380 10.51 24.57 17.09
C ALA A 380 9.93 23.25 17.62
N ASP A 381 9.51 22.35 16.74
CA ASP A 381 8.84 21.09 17.12
C ASP A 381 9.10 19.93 16.14
N ASP A 382 8.44 18.79 16.39
CA ASP A 382 8.51 17.55 15.61
C ASP A 382 7.34 17.40 14.63
N GLY A 383 6.54 18.44 14.37
CA GLY A 383 5.37 18.36 13.51
C GLY A 383 4.30 17.35 13.95
N GLY A 384 4.40 16.82 15.18
CA GLY A 384 3.56 15.75 15.68
C GLY A 384 3.96 14.34 15.23
N ASP A 385 5.23 14.11 14.87
CA ASP A 385 5.79 12.75 14.77
C ASP A 385 5.46 11.95 16.04
N LEU A 386 5.09 10.68 15.85
CA LEU A 386 4.74 9.78 16.96
C LEU A 386 5.96 9.07 17.53
N THR A 387 7.12 9.16 16.87
CA THR A 387 8.37 8.54 17.31
C THR A 387 9.55 9.49 17.11
N PRO A 388 9.50 10.72 17.66
CA PRO A 388 10.54 11.70 17.41
C PRO A 388 11.89 11.25 17.98
N ALA A 389 12.98 11.65 17.32
CA ALA A 389 14.33 11.29 17.74
C ALA A 389 15.34 12.39 17.48
N ALA A 390 16.26 12.60 18.43
CA ALA A 390 17.33 13.59 18.29
C ALA A 390 18.70 13.04 18.68
N ASN A 391 19.65 13.09 17.76
CA ASN A 391 21.01 12.56 17.91
C ASN A 391 22.04 13.61 17.48
N VAL A 392 22.69 14.26 18.45
CA VAL A 392 23.73 15.26 18.21
C VAL A 392 24.95 14.93 19.07
N TYR A 393 25.95 14.29 18.45
CA TYR A 393 27.18 13.84 19.12
C TYR A 393 28.25 13.42 18.10
N ASN A 394 29.49 13.22 18.53
CA ASN A 394 30.62 12.82 17.67
C ASN A 394 30.88 13.86 16.56
N ASN A 395 30.89 15.14 16.94
CA ASN A 395 31.20 16.29 16.10
C ASN A 395 32.50 16.95 16.61
N ASP A 396 32.50 18.26 16.87
CA ASP A 396 33.54 18.97 17.64
C ASP A 396 32.91 20.12 18.47
N LEU A 397 31.70 19.88 18.99
CA LEU A 397 30.92 20.90 19.71
C LEU A 397 31.44 21.02 21.13
N THR A 398 31.85 22.23 21.51
CA THR A 398 32.50 22.50 22.80
C THR A 398 31.63 23.37 23.70
N ALA A 399 31.38 22.92 24.92
CA ALA A 399 30.96 23.78 26.03
C ALA A 399 32.19 24.40 26.69
N THR A 400 32.22 25.73 26.81
CA THR A 400 33.25 26.48 27.53
C THR A 400 33.22 26.14 29.02
N SER A 401 32.02 26.02 29.59
CA SER A 401 31.86 25.60 30.97
C SER A 401 30.53 24.91 31.21
N ALA A 402 30.48 24.10 32.27
CA ALA A 402 29.25 23.62 32.88
C ALA A 402 29.32 23.97 34.37
N SER A 403 28.22 24.48 34.92
CA SER A 403 28.09 24.75 36.34
C SER A 403 26.95 23.89 36.87
N ASN A 404 27.22 23.12 37.92
CA ASN A 404 26.22 22.42 38.70
C ASN A 404 26.27 22.96 40.14
N THR A 405 25.62 24.09 40.37
CA THR A 405 25.74 24.81 41.65
C THR A 405 24.62 24.44 42.60
N SER A 406 24.95 24.19 43.87
CA SER A 406 23.97 23.92 44.93
C SER A 406 22.85 24.97 44.94
N ASP A 407 21.61 24.48 44.99
CA ASP A 407 20.40 25.30 45.00
C ASP A 407 19.87 25.62 46.42
N GLY A 408 20.62 25.21 47.44
CA GLY A 408 20.33 25.47 48.85
C GLY A 408 20.32 24.21 49.69
N ASP A 409 19.42 24.14 50.67
CA ASP A 409 19.38 23.03 51.64
C ASP A 409 18.83 21.71 51.03
N THR A 410 18.31 21.74 49.80
CA THR A 410 17.76 20.56 49.11
C THR A 410 18.03 20.58 47.60
N ASP A 411 19.29 20.39 47.25
CA ASP A 411 19.80 20.12 45.89
C ASP A 411 18.79 19.31 45.05
N ARG A 412 18.31 19.90 43.95
CA ARG A 412 17.42 19.29 42.95
C ARG A 412 18.23 18.36 42.04
N ALA A 413 17.55 17.40 41.40
CA ALA A 413 18.23 16.64 40.36
C ALA A 413 18.45 17.51 39.11
N ASP A 414 19.57 17.29 38.42
CA ASP A 414 19.95 18.06 37.23
C ASP A 414 18.78 18.19 36.22
N GLY A 415 18.61 19.39 35.68
CA GLY A 415 17.66 19.75 34.61
C GLY A 415 16.20 19.83 35.03
N LEU A 416 15.87 19.62 36.32
CA LEU A 416 14.52 19.86 36.83
C LEU A 416 14.21 21.36 36.97
N THR A 417 12.92 21.71 37.02
CA THR A 417 12.50 23.08 37.32
C THR A 417 13.15 23.56 38.62
N THR A 418 13.74 24.76 38.61
CA THR A 418 14.46 25.42 39.73
C THR A 418 15.86 24.90 40.06
N ASP A 419 16.35 23.90 39.35
CA ASP A 419 17.79 23.59 39.33
C ASP A 419 18.58 24.80 38.81
N LEU A 420 19.75 25.06 39.41
CA LEU A 420 20.63 26.20 39.11
C LEU A 420 21.80 25.84 38.19
N GLY A 421 21.85 24.61 37.67
CA GLY A 421 22.87 24.26 36.69
C GLY A 421 22.73 24.99 35.35
N SER A 422 23.87 25.18 34.67
CA SER A 422 23.93 25.88 33.38
C SER A 422 25.10 25.40 32.53
N PHE A 423 24.95 25.44 31.21
CA PHE A 423 26.04 25.34 30.25
C PHE A 423 26.42 26.75 29.75
N ASP A 424 27.70 26.95 29.48
CA ASP A 424 28.19 28.03 28.62
C ASP A 424 28.62 27.35 27.32
N ASP A 425 27.74 27.40 26.32
CA ASP A 425 27.94 26.75 25.02
C ASP A 425 28.96 27.49 24.13
N GLY A 426 29.47 28.64 24.58
CA GLY A 426 30.45 29.47 23.89
C GLY A 426 29.99 29.90 22.51
N THR A 427 30.54 29.26 21.47
CA THR A 427 30.17 29.49 20.06
C THR A 427 29.61 28.24 19.40
N SER A 428 29.37 27.17 20.16
CA SER A 428 28.87 25.92 19.62
C SER A 428 27.42 26.03 19.14
N GLY A 429 26.64 26.95 19.70
CA GLY A 429 25.24 27.17 19.33
C GLY A 429 24.32 26.03 19.76
N MET A 430 24.77 25.17 20.67
CA MET A 430 23.95 24.12 21.27
C MET A 430 22.72 24.68 22.00
N ASP A 431 22.76 25.94 22.44
CA ASP A 431 21.61 26.62 23.03
C ASP A 431 20.43 26.77 22.06
N THR A 432 20.70 26.82 20.75
CA THR A 432 19.66 26.95 19.72
C THR A 432 18.72 25.74 19.67
N LEU A 433 19.16 24.57 20.16
CA LEU A 433 18.36 23.35 20.22
C LEU A 433 17.34 23.33 21.37
N LYS A 434 17.41 24.27 22.32
CA LYS A 434 16.60 24.22 23.55
C LYS A 434 15.10 24.11 23.28
N THR A 435 14.58 24.90 22.34
CA THR A 435 13.15 24.91 22.00
C THR A 435 12.72 23.55 21.47
N TYR A 436 13.39 23.08 20.41
CA TYR A 436 13.16 21.78 19.80
C TYR A 436 13.24 20.63 20.80
N LEU A 437 14.34 20.55 21.57
CA LEU A 437 14.53 19.48 22.54
C LEU A 437 13.47 19.48 23.64
N THR A 438 13.01 20.66 24.07
CA THR A 438 11.92 20.77 25.05
C THR A 438 10.60 20.24 24.48
N HIS A 439 10.37 20.39 23.18
CA HIS A 439 9.18 19.87 22.51
C HIS A 439 9.24 18.34 22.40
N VAL A 440 10.28 17.80 21.77
CA VAL A 440 10.34 16.37 21.42
C VAL A 440 10.39 15.44 22.63
N VAL A 441 11.04 15.85 23.74
CA VAL A 441 11.05 15.05 24.99
C VAL A 441 9.70 15.03 25.72
N ALA A 442 8.73 15.85 25.29
CA ALA A 442 7.37 15.77 25.82
C ALA A 442 6.62 14.56 25.23
N ASP A 443 7.09 14.00 24.11
CA ASP A 443 6.58 12.77 23.54
C ASP A 443 7.10 11.54 24.33
N SER A 444 6.21 10.62 24.66
CA SER A 444 6.54 9.43 25.46
C SER A 444 7.35 8.37 24.72
N ASP A 445 7.35 8.41 23.39
CA ASP A 445 8.07 7.51 22.51
C ASP A 445 9.39 8.12 22.01
N PHE A 446 9.75 9.33 22.47
CA PHE A 446 11.01 9.98 22.14
C PHE A 446 12.22 9.13 22.54
N ALA A 447 13.24 9.14 21.69
CA ALA A 447 14.55 8.58 22.00
C ALA A 447 15.68 9.41 21.40
N GLY A 448 16.74 9.63 22.16
CA GLY A 448 17.80 10.50 21.67
C GLY A 448 19.02 10.60 22.57
N TYR A 449 20.10 11.07 21.97
CA TYR A 449 21.35 11.40 22.66
C TYR A 449 21.92 12.71 22.13
N VAL A 450 21.97 13.72 23.00
CA VAL A 450 22.50 15.05 22.69
C VAL A 450 23.59 15.38 23.70
N SER A 451 24.79 15.65 23.21
CA SER A 451 25.96 15.94 24.04
C SER A 451 26.90 16.91 23.34
N PHE A 452 27.56 17.76 24.11
CA PHE A 452 28.82 18.35 23.65
C PHE A 452 29.87 17.25 23.49
N ASP A 453 30.80 17.46 22.56
CA ASP A 453 31.96 16.60 22.34
C ASP A 453 33.13 16.96 23.25
N THR A 454 33.16 18.20 23.75
CA THR A 454 34.18 18.68 24.69
C THR A 454 33.53 19.57 25.74
N LEU A 455 33.88 19.33 27.01
CA LEU A 455 33.63 20.24 28.12
C LEU A 455 34.97 20.79 28.62
N SER A 456 35.14 22.11 28.54
CA SER A 456 36.41 22.77 28.84
C SER A 456 36.63 23.03 30.34
N THR A 457 35.57 23.38 31.08
CA THR A 457 35.63 23.56 32.54
C THR A 457 34.34 23.12 33.20
N GLU A 458 34.43 22.67 34.45
CA GLU A 458 33.28 22.26 35.25
C GLU A 458 33.37 22.92 36.64
N THR A 459 32.25 23.45 37.12
CA THR A 459 32.08 23.85 38.51
C THR A 459 30.93 23.08 39.13
N ASP A 460 31.22 22.00 39.86
CA ASP A 460 30.23 21.26 40.65
C ASP A 460 30.37 21.60 42.14
N THR A 461 29.34 22.25 42.70
CA THR A 461 29.23 22.50 44.15
C THR A 461 28.10 21.73 44.82
N GLU A 462 27.30 21.01 44.04
CA GLU A 462 26.20 20.16 44.49
C GLU A 462 26.72 18.79 44.94
N THR A 463 27.72 18.25 44.24
CA THR A 463 28.36 16.99 44.60
C THR A 463 29.59 17.22 45.48
N SER A 464 29.57 16.73 46.72
CA SER A 464 30.74 16.78 47.60
C SER A 464 31.86 15.85 47.11
N GLY A 465 32.90 16.41 46.48
CA GLY A 465 34.21 15.74 46.33
C GLY A 465 34.72 15.43 44.92
N THR A 466 34.10 15.90 43.84
CA THR A 466 34.56 15.62 42.47
C THR A 466 34.50 16.86 41.60
N THR A 467 35.55 17.69 41.63
CA THR A 467 35.95 18.46 40.45
C THR A 467 36.88 17.54 39.66
N THR A 468 36.35 16.75 38.74
CA THR A 468 37.21 15.81 37.99
C THR A 468 38.02 16.60 36.96
N THR A 469 39.32 16.71 37.20
CA THR A 469 40.30 17.41 36.37
C THR A 469 40.68 16.61 35.11
N THR A 470 39.70 15.95 34.47
CA THR A 470 39.87 15.35 33.13
C THR A 470 38.90 16.02 32.17
N LEU A 471 39.18 17.29 31.90
CA LEU A 471 38.45 18.12 30.95
C LEU A 471 38.99 17.82 29.53
N ASN A 472 38.11 17.93 28.52
CA ASN A 472 38.10 17.19 27.24
C ASN A 472 37.52 15.77 27.35
N VAL A 473 36.19 15.68 27.22
CA VAL A 473 35.44 14.42 27.31
C VAL A 473 35.10 13.92 25.90
N THR A 474 36.01 13.17 25.27
CA THR A 474 35.70 12.56 23.97
C THR A 474 34.51 11.60 24.11
N TYR A 475 33.55 11.71 23.19
CA TYR A 475 32.42 10.79 23.10
C TYR A 475 32.90 9.32 23.17
N SER A 476 32.37 8.57 24.14
CA SER A 476 32.82 7.20 24.45
C SER A 476 31.78 6.13 24.17
N SER A 477 30.49 6.45 24.24
CA SER A 477 29.35 5.60 23.84
C SER A 477 28.03 6.37 23.96
N ASN A 478 27.01 6.02 23.16
CA ASN A 478 25.63 6.53 23.30
C ASN A 478 24.87 5.85 24.45
N THR A 479 25.49 4.88 25.13
CA THR A 479 24.88 4.15 26.25
C THR A 479 25.35 4.63 27.62
N THR A 480 26.19 5.67 27.68
CA THR A 480 26.76 6.24 28.90
C THR A 480 26.77 7.76 28.83
N PHE A 481 26.31 8.43 29.89
CA PHE A 481 26.32 9.88 29.99
C PHE A 481 27.49 10.39 30.86
N ASN A 482 27.84 11.67 30.68
CA ASN A 482 28.90 12.37 31.40
C ASN A 482 28.50 13.85 31.65
N GLU A 483 29.43 14.68 32.10
CA GLU A 483 29.21 16.10 32.41
C GLU A 483 28.88 16.94 31.15
N ALA A 484 29.31 16.50 29.97
CA ALA A 484 29.01 17.15 28.67
C ALA A 484 27.64 16.73 28.08
N THR A 485 26.99 15.71 28.64
CA THR A 485 25.69 15.23 28.14
C THR A 485 24.57 16.20 28.51
N VAL A 486 23.81 16.62 27.49
CA VAL A 486 22.61 17.46 27.62
C VAL A 486 21.37 16.59 27.80
N LEU A 487 21.23 15.55 26.98
CA LEU A 487 20.05 14.68 26.97
C LEU A 487 20.47 13.25 26.65
N TYR A 488 19.94 12.29 27.41
CA TYR A 488 20.01 10.88 27.08
C TYR A 488 18.70 10.19 27.47
N GLU A 489 18.00 9.71 26.45
CA GLU A 489 16.71 9.04 26.57
C GLU A 489 16.67 7.81 25.67
N VAL A 490 16.14 6.71 26.20
CA VAL A 490 16.06 5.42 25.49
C VAL A 490 14.59 5.16 25.18
N ALA A 491 14.31 4.81 23.92
CA ALA A 491 12.97 4.50 23.45
C ALA A 491 12.27 3.47 24.35
N THR A 492 10.99 3.69 24.60
CA THR A 492 10.12 2.70 25.23
C THR A 492 9.86 1.55 24.25
N ASP A 493 10.01 0.29 24.68
CA ASP A 493 9.58 -0.86 23.87
C ASP A 493 8.05 -0.79 23.67
N ALA A 494 7.59 -0.67 22.42
CA ALA A 494 6.18 -0.66 22.06
C ALA A 494 5.53 -2.03 22.37
N GLY A 495 4.94 -2.19 23.56
CA GLY A 495 4.48 -3.51 23.98
C GLY A 495 3.55 -3.58 25.19
N THR A 496 2.50 -2.78 25.25
CA THR A 496 1.43 -3.00 26.24
C THR A 496 0.43 -4.03 25.71
N THR A 497 0.68 -5.34 25.89
CA THR A 497 -0.39 -6.35 25.72
C THR A 497 -1.08 -6.59 27.06
N THR A 498 -2.31 -6.11 27.21
CA THR A 498 -3.19 -6.57 28.29
C THR A 498 -3.90 -7.85 27.86
N THR A 499 -3.72 -8.95 28.58
CA THR A 499 -4.62 -10.12 28.44
C THR A 499 -5.70 -10.04 29.51
N THR A 500 -6.97 -10.10 29.09
CA THR A 500 -8.13 -10.17 29.98
C THR A 500 -8.17 -11.53 30.69
N GLY A 501 -8.08 -11.54 32.03
CA GLY A 501 -8.34 -12.75 32.83
C GLY A 501 -9.83 -13.14 32.81
N GLY A 502 -10.13 -14.43 32.94
CA GLY A 502 -11.49 -14.99 32.93
C GLY A 502 -11.89 -15.61 34.28
N ALA A 503 -13.18 -15.54 34.63
CA ALA A 503 -13.73 -16.17 35.84
C ALA A 503 -13.86 -17.70 35.68
N ALA A 504 -13.81 -18.45 36.78
CA ALA A 504 -13.97 -19.91 36.74
C ALA A 504 -15.26 -20.35 36.02
N THR A 505 -15.19 -21.39 35.19
CA THR A 505 -16.30 -21.89 34.38
C THR A 505 -16.89 -23.20 34.95
N LYS A 506 -18.19 -23.40 34.76
CA LYS A 506 -18.88 -24.65 35.13
C LYS A 506 -18.74 -25.70 34.03
N ALA A 507 -18.47 -26.95 34.40
CA ALA A 507 -18.49 -28.04 33.43
C ALA A 507 -19.89 -28.28 32.85
N LYS A 508 -19.98 -28.58 31.55
CA LYS A 508 -21.16 -29.16 30.91
C LYS A 508 -20.79 -30.45 30.16
N ARG A 509 -21.62 -31.48 30.31
CA ARG A 509 -21.57 -32.72 29.52
C ARG A 509 -22.93 -32.97 28.90
N SER A 510 -22.95 -33.33 27.63
CA SER A 510 -24.19 -33.54 26.89
C SER A 510 -24.17 -34.83 26.11
N TYR A 511 -25.36 -35.43 25.99
CA TYR A 511 -25.57 -36.68 25.30
C TYR A 511 -26.61 -36.48 24.21
N LEU A 512 -26.26 -36.91 23.00
CA LEU A 512 -27.18 -37.06 21.89
C LEU A 512 -27.92 -38.40 22.05
N LEU A 513 -29.24 -38.32 22.10
CA LEU A 513 -30.15 -39.45 22.25
C LEU A 513 -30.90 -39.67 20.93
N ASP A 514 -30.48 -40.70 20.19
CA ASP A 514 -31.22 -41.21 19.05
C ASP A 514 -32.44 -41.97 19.57
N ILE A 515 -33.59 -41.28 19.57
CA ILE A 515 -34.84 -41.82 20.12
C ILE A 515 -35.39 -42.99 19.31
N SER A 516 -34.89 -43.20 18.08
CA SER A 516 -35.30 -44.32 17.23
C SER A 516 -34.58 -45.62 17.57
N ASP A 517 -33.36 -45.51 18.12
CA ASP A 517 -32.51 -46.64 18.48
C ASP A 517 -32.54 -47.01 19.97
N ILE A 518 -32.89 -46.06 20.85
CA ILE A 518 -32.99 -46.30 22.30
C ILE A 518 -34.34 -46.95 22.63
N THR A 519 -34.32 -48.02 23.43
CA THR A 519 -35.54 -48.63 23.99
C THR A 519 -35.86 -48.07 25.37
N SER A 520 -34.87 -48.07 26.27
CA SER A 520 -34.99 -47.46 27.59
C SER A 520 -33.64 -46.97 28.10
N ALA A 521 -33.61 -45.91 28.92
CA ALA A 521 -32.38 -45.39 29.52
C ALA A 521 -32.58 -44.80 30.93
N GLN A 522 -31.52 -44.87 31.73
CA GLN A 522 -31.34 -44.22 33.02
C GLN A 522 -29.98 -43.50 33.01
N PHE A 523 -29.94 -42.29 33.58
CA PHE A 523 -28.69 -41.56 33.82
C PHE A 523 -28.39 -41.55 35.32
N THR A 524 -27.11 -41.66 35.64
CA THR A 524 -26.58 -41.67 37.00
C THR A 524 -25.57 -40.53 37.13
N VAL A 525 -25.73 -39.69 38.14
CA VAL A 525 -24.82 -38.59 38.48
C VAL A 525 -24.44 -38.69 39.94
N ASN A 526 -23.15 -38.58 40.25
CA ASN A 526 -22.61 -38.73 41.60
C ASN A 526 -23.10 -40.03 42.29
N SER A 527 -23.13 -41.13 41.53
CA SER A 527 -23.63 -42.46 41.93
C SER A 527 -25.14 -42.57 42.21
N GLN A 528 -25.94 -41.55 41.87
CA GLN A 528 -27.40 -41.55 42.05
C GLN A 528 -28.13 -41.43 40.71
N ASP A 529 -29.18 -42.21 40.51
CA ASP A 529 -30.02 -42.15 39.32
C ASP A 529 -30.92 -40.90 39.33
N VAL A 530 -31.04 -40.22 38.18
CA VAL A 530 -31.65 -38.86 38.09
C VAL A 530 -32.90 -38.77 37.21
N LEU A 531 -33.42 -39.89 36.73
CA LEU A 531 -34.73 -39.93 36.06
C LEU A 531 -35.74 -40.61 36.99
N ASP A 532 -36.89 -39.98 37.18
CA ASP A 532 -38.10 -40.37 37.91
C ASP A 532 -39.28 -40.08 36.98
N ILE A 533 -39.69 -41.11 36.25
CA ILE A 533 -40.62 -40.96 35.12
C ILE A 533 -42.08 -41.03 35.55
N ASN A 534 -42.33 -41.52 36.76
CA ASN A 534 -43.65 -41.63 37.37
C ASN A 534 -43.95 -40.50 38.37
N GLY A 535 -42.98 -39.64 38.67
CA GLY A 535 -43.13 -38.48 39.55
C GLY A 535 -43.44 -38.86 40.99
N ASP A 536 -42.95 -40.02 41.44
CA ASP A 536 -43.21 -40.54 42.78
C ASP A 536 -42.02 -40.37 43.75
N GLY A 537 -40.96 -39.71 43.29
CA GLY A 537 -39.73 -39.43 44.02
C GLY A 537 -38.71 -40.58 43.96
N ALA A 538 -38.97 -41.65 43.21
CA ALA A 538 -38.06 -42.80 43.07
C ALA A 538 -37.46 -42.90 41.66
N PRO A 539 -36.14 -43.19 41.52
CA PRO A 539 -35.55 -43.32 40.20
C PRO A 539 -36.12 -44.50 39.38
N ALA A 540 -36.44 -44.22 38.11
CA ALA A 540 -36.95 -45.19 37.15
C ALA A 540 -36.49 -44.84 35.72
N ALA A 541 -36.10 -45.88 34.95
CA ALA A 541 -35.65 -45.69 33.57
C ALA A 541 -36.79 -45.20 32.65
N TYR A 542 -36.48 -44.29 31.73
CA TYR A 542 -37.43 -43.83 30.71
C TYR A 542 -37.51 -44.82 29.55
N THR A 543 -38.71 -45.04 29.01
CA THR A 543 -38.93 -45.87 27.81
C THR A 543 -39.15 -44.96 26.60
N PHE A 544 -38.28 -45.08 25.60
CA PHE A 544 -38.26 -44.23 24.40
C PHE A 544 -39.08 -44.80 23.24
N THR A 545 -39.30 -46.12 23.21
CA THR A 545 -40.00 -46.78 22.10
C THR A 545 -41.40 -46.19 21.86
N GLY A 546 -41.63 -45.69 20.64
CA GLY A 546 -42.92 -45.14 20.22
C GLY A 546 -43.17 -43.69 20.64
N GLN A 547 -42.20 -43.02 21.25
CA GLN A 547 -42.28 -41.61 21.66
C GLN A 547 -41.79 -40.67 20.54
N THR A 548 -42.16 -39.38 20.63
CA THR A 548 -41.63 -38.32 19.75
C THR A 548 -40.57 -37.51 20.49
N ALA A 549 -39.65 -36.84 19.79
CA ALA A 549 -38.65 -35.97 20.42
C ALA A 549 -39.29 -34.97 21.39
N GLY A 550 -40.41 -34.36 21.01
CA GLY A 550 -41.16 -33.45 21.87
C GLY A 550 -41.68 -34.08 23.16
N SER A 551 -42.21 -35.32 23.12
CA SER A 551 -42.69 -36.00 24.33
C SER A 551 -41.53 -36.47 25.22
N VAL A 552 -40.40 -36.86 24.63
CA VAL A 552 -39.16 -37.19 25.35
C VAL A 552 -38.59 -35.95 26.04
N ILE A 553 -38.45 -34.83 25.32
CA ILE A 553 -37.98 -33.55 25.88
C ILE A 553 -38.85 -33.11 27.05
N ALA A 554 -40.17 -33.19 26.92
CA ALA A 554 -41.09 -32.85 27.99
C ALA A 554 -40.89 -33.75 29.22
N ALA A 555 -40.79 -35.07 29.01
CA ALA A 555 -40.61 -36.02 30.09
C ALA A 555 -39.24 -35.89 30.78
N LEU A 556 -38.14 -35.72 30.03
CA LEU A 556 -36.82 -35.53 30.61
C LEU A 556 -36.73 -34.19 31.36
N ASN A 557 -37.41 -33.15 30.89
CA ASN A 557 -37.46 -31.86 31.57
C ASN A 557 -38.44 -31.76 32.74
N ASP A 558 -39.08 -32.87 33.12
CA ASP A 558 -39.99 -32.92 34.26
C ASP A 558 -39.35 -32.37 35.53
N ALA A 559 -40.16 -31.74 36.37
CA ALA A 559 -39.72 -31.07 37.58
C ALA A 559 -39.03 -32.05 38.55
N ASP A 560 -39.49 -33.29 38.62
CA ASP A 560 -38.95 -34.30 39.54
C ASP A 560 -37.55 -34.76 39.10
N ASN A 561 -37.35 -34.97 37.79
CA ASN A 561 -36.01 -35.25 37.23
C ASN A 561 -35.03 -34.11 37.51
N LYS A 562 -35.46 -32.86 37.31
CA LYS A 562 -34.65 -31.68 37.58
C LYS A 562 -34.34 -31.52 39.07
N ALA A 563 -35.29 -31.86 39.94
CA ALA A 563 -35.10 -31.83 41.39
C ALA A 563 -34.07 -32.89 41.84
N LEU A 564 -34.17 -34.12 41.32
CA LEU A 564 -33.20 -35.18 41.59
C LEU A 564 -31.79 -34.85 41.07
N ALA A 565 -31.70 -34.30 39.86
CA ALA A 565 -30.44 -33.78 39.30
C ALA A 565 -29.84 -32.69 40.20
N THR A 566 -30.67 -31.72 40.62
CA THR A 566 -30.25 -30.61 41.49
C THR A 566 -29.76 -31.10 42.85
N ALA A 567 -30.44 -32.09 43.45
CA ALA A 567 -30.03 -32.73 44.69
C ALA A 567 -28.65 -33.41 44.58
N ASN A 568 -28.23 -33.75 43.36
CA ASN A 568 -26.91 -34.31 43.04
C ASN A 568 -25.94 -33.27 42.43
N ASN A 569 -26.17 -31.98 42.72
CA ASN A 569 -25.31 -30.84 42.33
C ASN A 569 -25.17 -30.61 40.82
N VAL A 570 -26.15 -31.01 40.03
CA VAL A 570 -26.19 -30.73 38.59
C VAL A 570 -27.51 -30.10 38.16
N THR A 571 -27.47 -29.27 37.14
CA THR A 571 -28.65 -28.81 36.41
C THR A 571 -28.82 -29.68 35.17
N MET A 572 -30.01 -30.26 34.99
CA MET A 572 -30.35 -31.10 33.83
C MET A 572 -31.33 -30.39 32.90
N SER A 573 -31.09 -30.49 31.59
CA SER A 573 -31.99 -29.97 30.56
C SER A 573 -31.98 -30.84 29.32
N ALA A 574 -33.15 -31.16 28.79
CA ALA A 574 -33.30 -31.73 27.46
C ALA A 574 -33.75 -30.66 26.46
N ALA A 575 -33.24 -30.69 25.23
CA ALA A 575 -33.63 -29.78 24.18
C ALA A 575 -33.74 -30.50 22.84
N SER A 576 -34.51 -29.90 21.92
CA SER A 576 -34.50 -30.28 20.52
C SER A 576 -33.17 -29.91 19.88
N GLY A 577 -32.82 -30.63 18.83
CA GLY A 577 -31.51 -30.59 18.21
C GLY A 577 -30.90 -31.98 18.21
N GLY A 578 -29.74 -32.12 17.60
CA GLY A 578 -29.19 -33.44 17.34
C GLY A 578 -29.33 -33.84 15.89
N ASN A 579 -28.18 -33.95 15.21
CA ASN A 579 -28.11 -34.30 13.78
C ASN A 579 -29.06 -33.49 12.89
N SER A 580 -29.31 -32.22 13.24
CA SER A 580 -30.34 -31.41 12.60
C SER A 580 -30.11 -31.29 11.09
N THR A 581 -31.16 -31.54 10.31
CA THR A 581 -31.11 -31.48 8.86
C THR A 581 -32.14 -30.51 8.30
N LEU A 582 -31.83 -29.94 7.15
CA LEU A 582 -32.73 -29.16 6.33
C LEU A 582 -32.68 -29.72 4.90
N ALA A 583 -33.86 -29.97 4.34
CA ALA A 583 -34.00 -30.30 2.92
C ALA A 583 -34.69 -29.14 2.19
N ILE A 584 -34.13 -28.68 1.09
CA ILE A 584 -34.75 -27.70 0.19
C ILE A 584 -35.05 -28.42 -1.12
N HIS A 585 -36.33 -28.51 -1.44
CA HIS A 585 -36.80 -29.05 -2.70
C HIS A 585 -36.99 -27.90 -3.68
N ILE A 586 -36.65 -28.13 -4.95
CA ILE A 586 -36.82 -27.17 -6.04
C ILE A 586 -37.51 -27.89 -7.20
N GLY A 587 -38.78 -27.54 -7.43
CA GLY A 587 -39.59 -27.98 -8.57
C GLY A 587 -39.76 -29.48 -8.76
N SER A 588 -40.02 -30.23 -7.69
CA SER A 588 -40.34 -31.66 -7.81
C SER A 588 -41.84 -31.97 -7.87
N GLN A 589 -42.74 -31.01 -7.62
CA GLN A 589 -44.19 -31.20 -7.73
C GLN A 589 -44.87 -29.88 -8.14
N LEU A 590 -46.09 -29.94 -8.71
CA LEU A 590 -46.89 -28.75 -9.08
C LEU A 590 -48.04 -28.46 -8.08
N ASN A 591 -48.02 -29.08 -6.91
CA ASN A 591 -49.10 -28.97 -5.93
C ASN A 591 -48.85 -27.83 -4.94
N SER A 592 -49.49 -26.68 -5.11
CA SER A 592 -49.35 -25.53 -4.21
C SER A 592 -49.65 -25.82 -2.73
N ALA A 593 -50.28 -26.93 -2.37
CA ALA A 593 -50.50 -27.33 -0.97
C ALA A 593 -49.23 -27.82 -0.23
N LEU A 594 -48.13 -28.08 -0.95
CA LEU A 594 -46.86 -28.57 -0.37
C LEU A 594 -45.68 -27.62 -0.60
N TRP A 595 -45.88 -26.52 -1.32
CA TRP A 595 -44.82 -25.59 -1.71
C TRP A 595 -45.10 -24.19 -1.20
N GLU A 596 -44.07 -23.51 -0.71
CA GLU A 596 -44.22 -22.18 -0.14
C GLU A 596 -44.34 -21.09 -1.20
N THR A 597 -43.63 -21.25 -2.33
CA THR A 597 -43.51 -20.22 -3.35
C THR A 597 -44.37 -20.46 -4.60
N SER A 598 -45.13 -21.57 -4.67
CA SER A 598 -45.79 -21.97 -5.94
C SER A 598 -47.29 -21.66 -6.03
N ASN A 599 -47.70 -21.22 -7.22
CA ASN A 599 -49.08 -21.14 -7.72
C ASN A 599 -49.31 -22.25 -8.77
N ALA A 600 -50.47 -22.93 -8.74
CA ALA A 600 -50.72 -24.20 -9.44
C ALA A 600 -50.79 -24.15 -10.98
N THR A 601 -50.47 -23.02 -11.63
CA THR A 601 -50.68 -22.79 -13.07
C THR A 601 -49.42 -22.48 -13.88
N ALA A 602 -48.24 -22.39 -13.25
CA ALA A 602 -46.99 -22.09 -13.96
C ALA A 602 -46.47 -23.31 -14.74
N SER A 603 -46.30 -23.17 -16.06
CA SER A 603 -45.78 -24.22 -16.94
C SER A 603 -44.34 -23.97 -17.43
N ASN A 604 -43.92 -22.70 -17.43
CA ASN A 604 -42.62 -22.22 -17.87
C ASN A 604 -42.04 -21.19 -16.88
N LEU A 605 -40.72 -21.11 -16.82
CA LEU A 605 -39.96 -20.03 -16.18
C LEU A 605 -38.79 -19.72 -17.11
N ASN A 606 -38.59 -18.45 -17.42
CA ASN A 606 -37.51 -17.93 -18.23
C ASN A 606 -36.55 -17.18 -17.32
N LEU A 607 -35.30 -17.64 -17.27
CA LEU A 607 -34.24 -16.97 -16.52
C LEU A 607 -33.19 -16.43 -17.48
N SER A 608 -32.69 -15.23 -17.18
CA SER A 608 -31.61 -14.56 -17.89
C SER A 608 -30.34 -14.50 -17.02
N ALA A 609 -29.20 -14.23 -17.65
CA ALA A 609 -27.95 -14.03 -16.93
C ALA A 609 -27.97 -12.83 -15.95
N SER A 610 -28.94 -11.93 -16.08
CA SER A 610 -29.15 -10.79 -15.17
C SER A 610 -29.91 -11.17 -13.90
N ASP A 611 -30.58 -12.33 -13.87
CA ASP A 611 -31.31 -12.79 -12.70
C ASP A 611 -30.34 -13.33 -11.65
N VAL A 612 -30.49 -12.82 -10.43
CA VAL A 612 -29.59 -13.16 -9.31
C VAL A 612 -30.31 -14.09 -8.35
N ILE A 613 -29.78 -15.29 -8.20
CA ILE A 613 -30.30 -16.32 -7.30
C ILE A 613 -29.43 -16.33 -6.05
N THR A 614 -30.07 -16.13 -4.89
CA THR A 614 -29.37 -16.15 -3.60
C THR A 614 -29.98 -17.20 -2.70
N LEU A 615 -29.17 -18.16 -2.27
CA LEU A 615 -29.49 -19.12 -1.21
C LEU A 615 -28.75 -18.72 0.06
N THR A 616 -29.49 -18.54 1.15
CA THR A 616 -28.94 -18.34 2.49
C THR A 616 -29.40 -19.49 3.39
N VAL A 617 -28.47 -20.11 4.11
CA VAL A 617 -28.72 -21.13 5.13
C VAL A 617 -27.89 -20.82 6.37
N GLY A 618 -28.54 -20.60 7.52
CA GLY A 618 -27.90 -20.07 8.71
C GLY A 618 -27.25 -18.71 8.43
N ASN A 619 -25.96 -18.59 8.73
CA ASN A 619 -25.14 -17.40 8.41
C ASN A 619 -24.39 -17.51 7.07
N GLN A 620 -24.54 -18.61 6.32
CA GLN A 620 -23.88 -18.80 5.03
C GLN A 620 -24.79 -18.40 3.89
N SER A 621 -24.25 -17.70 2.90
CA SER A 621 -24.98 -17.30 1.70
C SER A 621 -24.17 -17.60 0.44
N VAL A 622 -24.84 -18.08 -0.59
CA VAL A 622 -24.27 -18.22 -1.94
C VAL A 622 -25.14 -17.47 -2.93
N THR A 623 -24.48 -16.71 -3.78
CA THR A 623 -25.11 -15.99 -4.88
C THR A 623 -24.57 -16.54 -6.19
N THR A 624 -25.48 -16.82 -7.13
CA THR A 624 -25.19 -17.21 -8.50
C THR A 624 -26.14 -16.49 -9.45
N THR A 625 -25.71 -16.27 -10.68
CA THR A 625 -26.61 -15.87 -11.76
C THR A 625 -27.23 -17.10 -12.41
N ALA A 626 -28.40 -16.95 -13.00
CA ALA A 626 -29.02 -18.01 -13.78
C ALA A 626 -28.30 -18.19 -15.13
N ALA A 627 -28.25 -19.44 -15.64
CA ALA A 627 -27.96 -19.65 -17.06
C ALA A 627 -29.16 -19.15 -17.88
N THR A 628 -28.92 -18.66 -19.11
CA THR A 628 -29.99 -18.31 -20.04
C THR A 628 -30.77 -19.56 -20.44
N ASP A 629 -31.89 -19.80 -19.77
CA ASP A 629 -32.69 -21.01 -19.87
C ASP A 629 -34.14 -20.66 -20.23
N THR A 630 -34.56 -21.07 -21.43
CA THR A 630 -35.97 -21.03 -21.86
C THR A 630 -36.52 -22.46 -21.89
N TYR A 631 -37.00 -22.96 -20.75
CA TYR A 631 -37.45 -24.34 -20.62
C TYR A 631 -38.71 -24.51 -19.77
N GLU A 632 -39.30 -25.72 -19.82
CA GLU A 632 -40.33 -26.15 -18.87
C GLU A 632 -39.80 -26.05 -17.42
N ILE A 633 -40.68 -25.69 -16.48
CA ILE A 633 -40.33 -25.35 -15.09
C ILE A 633 -39.45 -26.40 -14.38
N TYR A 634 -39.60 -27.69 -14.70
CA TYR A 634 -38.80 -28.78 -14.12
C TYR A 634 -37.33 -28.77 -14.57
N ALA A 635 -37.08 -28.46 -15.84
CA ALA A 635 -35.72 -28.37 -16.37
C ALA A 635 -35.01 -27.14 -15.77
N VAL A 636 -35.72 -26.02 -15.64
CA VAL A 636 -35.23 -24.81 -14.98
C VAL A 636 -34.92 -25.06 -13.51
N ALA A 637 -35.84 -25.70 -12.77
CA ALA A 637 -35.63 -26.07 -11.37
C ALA A 637 -34.39 -26.96 -11.16
N LYS A 638 -34.17 -27.91 -12.07
CA LYS A 638 -32.98 -28.76 -12.05
C LYS A 638 -31.70 -27.97 -12.35
N SER A 639 -31.74 -27.06 -13.32
CA SER A 639 -30.62 -26.17 -13.67
C SER A 639 -30.24 -25.25 -12.49
N VAL A 640 -31.23 -24.57 -11.91
CA VAL A 640 -31.07 -23.69 -10.73
C VAL A 640 -30.50 -24.48 -9.55
N GLY A 641 -31.08 -25.63 -9.22
CA GLY A 641 -30.58 -26.48 -8.14
C GLY A 641 -29.13 -26.93 -8.35
N ALA A 642 -28.77 -27.32 -9.58
CA ALA A 642 -27.41 -27.72 -9.91
C ALA A 642 -26.41 -26.54 -9.86
N ALA A 643 -26.82 -25.34 -10.29
CA ALA A 643 -26.00 -24.14 -10.23
C ALA A 643 -25.71 -23.74 -8.77
N ILE A 644 -26.74 -23.72 -7.92
CA ILE A 644 -26.60 -23.50 -6.47
C ILE A 644 -25.68 -24.56 -5.86
N ALA A 645 -25.87 -25.83 -6.19
CA ALA A 645 -25.05 -26.92 -5.66
C ALA A 645 -23.57 -26.79 -6.04
N THR A 646 -23.30 -26.42 -7.29
CA THR A 646 -21.94 -26.19 -7.78
C THR A 646 -21.30 -25.00 -7.08
N ARG A 647 -22.03 -23.89 -6.95
CA ARG A 647 -21.54 -22.69 -6.25
C ARG A 647 -21.29 -22.97 -4.78
N TRP A 648 -22.20 -23.69 -4.12
CA TRP A 648 -22.06 -24.11 -2.72
C TRP A 648 -20.85 -25.01 -2.53
N ALA A 649 -20.62 -25.99 -3.42
CA ALA A 649 -19.44 -26.84 -3.37
C ALA A 649 -18.13 -26.05 -3.59
N ALA A 650 -18.13 -25.05 -4.47
CA ALA A 650 -16.96 -24.24 -4.82
C ALA A 650 -16.56 -23.22 -3.73
N VAL A 651 -17.53 -22.49 -3.18
CA VAL A 651 -17.29 -21.52 -2.10
C VAL A 651 -16.88 -22.23 -0.81
N ASN A 652 -17.37 -23.45 -0.61
CA ASN A 652 -17.14 -24.22 0.60
C ASN A 652 -16.22 -25.43 0.31
N THR A 653 -14.99 -25.21 -0.14
CA THR A 653 -14.02 -26.30 -0.42
C THR A 653 -13.03 -26.60 0.72
N GLY A 654 -13.02 -25.80 1.80
CA GLY A 654 -12.25 -26.06 3.02
C GLY A 654 -13.07 -26.76 4.12
N ALA A 655 -12.39 -27.38 5.10
CA ALA A 655 -13.04 -27.86 6.33
C ALA A 655 -13.62 -26.70 7.16
N SER A 656 -12.96 -25.54 7.10
CA SER A 656 -13.13 -24.35 7.94
C SER A 656 -14.11 -23.30 7.39
N ALA A 657 -15.12 -23.74 6.61
CA ALA A 657 -16.10 -22.84 6.00
C ALA A 657 -17.47 -23.52 5.85
N LYS A 658 -17.82 -24.45 6.73
CA LYS A 658 -19.06 -25.22 6.60
C LYS A 658 -19.68 -25.43 7.96
N ILE A 659 -20.77 -24.72 8.26
CA ILE A 659 -21.66 -25.10 9.38
C ILE A 659 -22.54 -26.31 9.01
N PHE A 660 -22.56 -26.71 7.71
CA PHE A 660 -23.31 -27.86 7.21
C PHE A 660 -22.46 -28.82 6.37
N ASN A 661 -22.72 -30.11 6.52
CA ASN A 661 -22.46 -31.11 5.50
C ASN A 661 -23.53 -30.99 4.41
N PHE A 662 -23.10 -30.85 3.16
CA PHE A 662 -23.98 -30.60 2.02
C PHE A 662 -24.10 -31.84 1.14
N GLY A 663 -25.34 -32.18 0.78
CA GLY A 663 -25.67 -33.25 -0.15
C GLY A 663 -26.71 -32.79 -1.17
N THR A 664 -26.73 -33.43 -2.34
CA THR A 664 -27.75 -33.16 -3.36
C THR A 664 -28.23 -34.43 -4.03
N ALA A 665 -29.47 -34.41 -4.51
CA ALA A 665 -30.05 -35.51 -5.25
C ALA A 665 -31.07 -35.01 -6.28
N ALA A 666 -31.33 -35.82 -7.31
CA ALA A 666 -32.49 -35.62 -8.17
C ALA A 666 -33.76 -36.03 -7.42
N GLN A 667 -34.78 -35.18 -7.44
CA GLN A 667 -36.06 -35.46 -6.79
C GLN A 667 -37.11 -35.80 -7.84
N ALA A 668 -37.50 -37.07 -7.94
CA ALA A 668 -38.50 -37.51 -8.92
C ALA A 668 -39.83 -36.79 -8.74
N SER A 669 -40.47 -36.46 -9.86
CA SER A 669 -41.79 -35.82 -9.86
C SER A 669 -42.87 -36.81 -9.44
N SER A 670 -43.69 -36.41 -8.48
CA SER A 670 -44.86 -37.20 -8.05
C SER A 670 -46.05 -37.05 -9.00
N THR A 671 -46.00 -36.08 -9.92
CA THR A 671 -47.13 -35.72 -10.80
C THR A 671 -46.89 -36.02 -12.28
N ILE A 672 -45.63 -36.10 -12.72
CA ILE A 672 -45.27 -36.34 -14.13
C ILE A 672 -44.22 -37.44 -14.23
N ASN A 673 -44.54 -38.52 -14.94
CA ASN A 673 -43.64 -39.65 -15.12
C ASN A 673 -42.38 -39.22 -15.92
N GLY A 674 -41.20 -39.48 -15.37
CA GLY A 674 -39.91 -39.15 -16.00
C GLY A 674 -39.41 -37.72 -15.79
N ALA A 675 -40.17 -36.84 -15.14
CA ALA A 675 -39.70 -35.52 -14.72
C ALA A 675 -39.05 -35.56 -13.33
N SER A 676 -38.10 -34.66 -13.06
CA SER A 676 -37.46 -34.53 -11.75
C SER A 676 -37.08 -33.08 -11.47
N GLY A 677 -37.30 -32.63 -10.23
CA GLY A 677 -36.70 -31.42 -9.68
C GLY A 677 -35.32 -31.70 -9.07
N HIS A 678 -34.90 -30.81 -8.17
CA HIS A 678 -33.65 -30.93 -7.42
C HIS A 678 -33.89 -30.89 -5.91
N MET A 679 -33.12 -31.64 -5.14
CA MET A 679 -33.12 -31.57 -3.67
C MET A 679 -31.73 -31.21 -3.18
N LEU A 680 -31.66 -30.20 -2.32
CA LEU A 680 -30.49 -29.77 -1.58
C LEU A 680 -30.65 -30.17 -0.11
N THR A 681 -29.67 -30.83 0.48
CA THR A 681 -29.71 -31.27 1.87
C THR A 681 -28.54 -30.66 2.64
N PHE A 682 -28.85 -30.05 3.78
CA PHE A 682 -27.90 -29.43 4.69
C PHE A 682 -28.02 -30.11 6.04
N THR A 683 -27.00 -30.87 6.44
CA THR A 683 -26.91 -31.49 7.76
C THR A 683 -25.97 -30.68 8.62
N ALA A 684 -26.42 -30.15 9.76
CA ALA A 684 -25.59 -29.33 10.62
C ALA A 684 -24.35 -30.12 11.08
N LYS A 685 -23.19 -29.44 11.11
CA LYS A 685 -21.96 -30.03 11.65
C LYS A 685 -21.96 -30.07 13.17
N ASP A 686 -22.60 -29.08 13.81
CA ASP A 686 -22.93 -29.18 15.22
C ASP A 686 -24.01 -30.26 15.38
N THR A 687 -23.61 -31.39 15.94
CA THR A 687 -24.48 -32.52 16.23
C THR A 687 -25.30 -32.33 17.51
N GLY A 688 -25.22 -31.16 18.15
CA GLY A 688 -25.94 -30.78 19.35
C GLY A 688 -27.11 -29.82 19.07
N THR A 689 -27.39 -28.94 20.03
CA THR A 689 -28.50 -27.97 19.97
C THR A 689 -28.21 -26.79 19.05
N GLY A 690 -26.94 -26.43 18.82
CA GLY A 690 -26.56 -25.33 17.94
C GLY A 690 -26.85 -25.58 16.45
N GLY A 691 -27.08 -26.85 16.07
CA GLY A 691 -27.49 -27.23 14.72
C GLY A 691 -28.99 -27.02 14.45
N GLU A 692 -29.82 -26.82 15.47
CA GLU A 692 -31.28 -26.68 15.37
C GLU A 692 -31.68 -25.24 15.02
N GLY A 693 -32.76 -25.07 14.24
CA GLY A 693 -33.36 -23.76 14.03
C GLY A 693 -32.60 -22.86 13.05
N LEU A 694 -31.59 -23.37 12.35
CA LEU A 694 -30.82 -22.60 11.37
C LEU A 694 -31.69 -22.35 10.14
N SER A 695 -32.04 -21.08 9.93
CA SER A 695 -33.01 -20.68 8.91
C SER A 695 -32.49 -20.83 7.49
N ALA A 696 -33.41 -21.03 6.54
CA ALA A 696 -33.07 -20.99 5.13
C ALA A 696 -34.03 -20.13 4.31
N SER A 697 -33.47 -19.53 3.27
CA SER A 697 -34.22 -18.79 2.27
C SER A 697 -33.54 -18.85 0.91
N LEU A 698 -34.35 -18.98 -0.13
CA LEU A 698 -33.96 -18.93 -1.52
C LEU A 698 -34.74 -17.80 -2.19
N THR A 699 -34.02 -16.82 -2.72
CA THR A 699 -34.60 -15.65 -3.39
C THR A 699 -34.08 -15.53 -4.82
N ILE A 700 -34.90 -14.94 -5.68
CA ILE A 700 -34.53 -14.56 -7.05
C ILE A 700 -34.80 -13.07 -7.18
N ALA A 701 -33.75 -12.28 -7.39
CA ALA A 701 -33.83 -10.85 -7.63
C ALA A 701 -33.75 -10.56 -9.14
N ALA A 702 -34.37 -9.44 -9.54
CA ALA A 702 -34.35 -8.90 -10.90
C ALA A 702 -35.04 -9.74 -12.00
N LEU A 703 -35.94 -10.66 -11.63
CA LEU A 703 -36.69 -11.50 -12.58
C LEU A 703 -37.35 -10.64 -13.67
N ASP A 704 -36.89 -10.81 -14.91
CA ASP A 704 -37.52 -10.16 -16.07
C ASP A 704 -38.99 -10.59 -16.18
N SER A 705 -39.91 -9.63 -16.14
CA SER A 705 -41.35 -9.92 -16.19
C SER A 705 -41.86 -10.26 -17.59
N SER A 706 -41.01 -10.17 -18.62
CA SER A 706 -41.39 -10.45 -20.01
C SER A 706 -41.33 -11.94 -20.34
N GLY A 707 -42.50 -12.57 -20.51
CA GLY A 707 -42.64 -13.99 -20.85
C GLY A 707 -42.59 -14.97 -19.68
N ASN A 708 -42.67 -14.47 -18.45
CA ASN A 708 -42.66 -15.24 -17.20
C ASN A 708 -44.06 -15.32 -16.56
N ASP A 709 -44.66 -16.50 -16.54
CA ASP A 709 -45.98 -16.75 -15.94
C ASP A 709 -45.89 -17.44 -14.55
N GLY A 710 -44.69 -17.61 -13.99
CA GLY A 710 -44.46 -18.45 -12.81
C GLY A 710 -43.36 -17.99 -11.85
N VAL A 711 -43.42 -18.48 -10.61
CA VAL A 711 -42.38 -18.35 -9.57
C VAL A 711 -41.68 -19.70 -9.45
N LEU A 712 -40.37 -19.73 -9.16
CA LEU A 712 -39.65 -20.97 -8.89
C LEU A 712 -40.31 -21.70 -7.71
N PRO A 713 -40.85 -22.92 -7.89
CA PRO A 713 -41.42 -23.70 -6.80
C PRO A 713 -40.30 -24.17 -5.85
N VAL A 714 -40.33 -23.68 -4.61
CA VAL A 714 -39.40 -23.99 -3.51
C VAL A 714 -40.20 -24.41 -2.26
N SER A 715 -39.79 -25.51 -1.64
CA SER A 715 -40.30 -25.96 -0.35
C SER A 715 -39.13 -26.35 0.53
N TYR A 716 -39.27 -26.07 1.81
CA TYR A 716 -38.30 -26.42 2.83
C TYR A 716 -38.95 -27.52 3.67
N GLY A 717 -38.25 -28.61 3.90
CA GLY A 717 -38.83 -29.79 4.54
C GLY A 717 -39.97 -30.42 3.74
N ALA A 718 -40.95 -30.99 4.45
CA ALA A 718 -42.00 -31.84 3.89
C ALA A 718 -43.34 -31.11 3.62
N THR A 719 -43.54 -29.92 4.18
CA THR A 719 -44.80 -29.16 4.06
C THR A 719 -44.58 -27.76 3.46
N SER A 720 -45.65 -26.97 3.35
CA SER A 720 -45.62 -25.58 2.87
C SER A 720 -45.64 -24.55 4.01
N GLN A 721 -45.34 -24.98 5.25
CA GLN A 721 -45.35 -24.10 6.41
C GLN A 721 -43.99 -23.45 6.59
N THR A 722 -43.97 -22.14 6.81
CA THR A 722 -42.73 -21.37 7.02
C THR A 722 -41.94 -21.81 8.25
N THR A 723 -42.54 -22.60 9.13
CA THR A 723 -41.86 -23.27 10.25
C THR A 723 -40.85 -24.31 9.79
N ASP A 724 -41.02 -24.87 8.59
CA ASP A 724 -40.12 -25.88 8.00
C ASP A 724 -38.85 -25.23 7.41
N ASN A 725 -38.78 -23.89 7.39
CA ASN A 725 -37.65 -23.11 6.85
C ASN A 725 -36.47 -23.05 7.82
N THR A 726 -36.30 -24.07 8.65
CA THR A 726 -35.24 -24.18 9.63
C THR A 726 -34.74 -25.61 9.70
N SER A 727 -33.47 -25.82 10.02
CA SER A 727 -32.95 -27.16 10.31
C SER A 727 -33.65 -27.76 11.53
N THR A 728 -34.02 -29.03 11.42
CA THR A 728 -34.66 -29.77 12.52
C THR A 728 -34.04 -31.15 12.73
N GLY A 729 -33.91 -31.56 13.99
CA GLY A 729 -33.42 -32.87 14.41
C GLY A 729 -34.54 -33.75 14.97
N ALA A 730 -34.47 -35.05 14.71
CA ALA A 730 -35.37 -36.04 15.33
C ALA A 730 -34.84 -36.54 16.69
N ASP A 731 -33.59 -36.24 17.01
CA ASP A 731 -32.91 -36.68 18.22
C ASP A 731 -33.14 -35.68 19.38
N VAL A 732 -32.67 -36.04 20.57
CA VAL A 732 -32.76 -35.19 21.76
C VAL A 732 -31.37 -34.97 22.35
N VAL A 733 -31.02 -33.73 22.67
CA VAL A 733 -29.79 -33.41 23.40
C VAL A 733 -30.09 -33.27 24.88
N LEU A 734 -29.50 -34.14 25.69
CA LEU A 734 -29.60 -34.11 27.15
C LEU A 734 -28.30 -33.56 27.75
N THR A 735 -28.39 -32.39 28.39
CA THR A 735 -27.26 -31.66 28.95
C THR A 735 -27.30 -31.67 30.48
N PHE A 736 -26.14 -31.91 31.09
CA PHE A 736 -25.89 -31.79 32.52
C PHE A 736 -24.81 -30.73 32.77
N GLU A 737 -25.16 -29.69 33.52
CA GLU A 737 -24.21 -28.66 33.95
C GLU A 737 -23.90 -28.84 35.45
N SER A 738 -22.62 -28.81 35.83
CA SER A 738 -22.21 -28.76 37.23
C SER A 738 -22.70 -27.46 37.87
N ASN A 739 -23.33 -27.54 39.05
CA ASN A 739 -23.72 -26.34 39.78
C ASN A 739 -22.53 -25.58 40.39
N VAL A 740 -21.34 -26.21 40.43
CA VAL A 740 -20.08 -25.65 40.92
C VAL A 740 -19.15 -25.30 39.76
N ALA A 741 -18.57 -24.09 39.79
CA ALA A 741 -17.55 -23.63 38.85
C ALA A 741 -16.15 -24.04 39.29
N GLY A 742 -15.22 -24.18 38.35
CA GLY A 742 -13.85 -24.61 38.62
C GLY A 742 -13.64 -26.12 38.54
N VAL A 743 -12.37 -26.51 38.49
CA VAL A 743 -11.94 -27.91 38.38
C VAL A 743 -12.16 -28.63 39.71
N SER A 744 -11.77 -27.98 40.82
CA SER A 744 -11.87 -28.52 42.18
C SER A 744 -13.29 -28.42 42.73
N GLY A 745 -14.19 -29.26 42.24
CA GLY A 745 -15.61 -29.27 42.65
C GLY A 745 -16.57 -29.75 41.57
N ASN A 746 -16.06 -29.93 40.34
CA ASN A 746 -16.82 -30.50 39.25
C ASN A 746 -17.29 -31.93 39.58
N VAL A 747 -18.60 -32.11 39.68
CA VAL A 747 -19.24 -33.40 40.00
C VAL A 747 -19.55 -34.25 38.77
N ILE A 748 -19.35 -33.74 37.55
CA ILE A 748 -19.70 -34.45 36.32
C ILE A 748 -18.50 -35.00 35.53
N GLY A 749 -17.28 -34.72 35.98
CA GLY A 749 -16.05 -35.13 35.30
C GLY A 749 -15.79 -34.31 34.04
N LEU A 750 -14.76 -34.68 33.28
CA LEU A 750 -14.38 -33.99 32.05
C LEU A 750 -15.19 -34.53 30.86
N PRO A 751 -15.60 -33.69 29.91
CA PRO A 751 -16.14 -34.18 28.64
C PRO A 751 -15.08 -35.01 27.90
N TYR A 752 -15.49 -36.11 27.30
CA TYR A 752 -14.59 -37.09 26.68
C TYR A 752 -14.07 -36.62 25.30
N SER A 753 -12.82 -36.96 24.95
CA SER A 753 -12.12 -36.41 23.79
C SER A 753 -12.21 -37.23 22.48
N ALA A 754 -12.99 -38.31 22.39
CA ALA A 754 -13.18 -39.03 21.12
C ALA A 754 -14.42 -39.94 21.11
N ALA A 755 -15.39 -39.70 20.23
CA ALA A 755 -16.72 -40.34 20.20
C ALA A 755 -16.82 -41.88 19.95
N THR A 756 -15.79 -42.72 20.19
CA THR A 756 -15.74 -44.11 19.67
C THR A 756 -15.38 -45.25 20.65
N SER A 757 -15.58 -45.11 21.97
CA SER A 757 -15.29 -46.23 22.89
C SER A 757 -16.23 -46.29 24.08
N GLY A 758 -17.18 -47.23 24.05
CA GLY A 758 -18.10 -47.57 25.14
C GLY A 758 -17.44 -48.26 26.34
N THR A 759 -16.43 -47.62 26.95
CA THR A 759 -15.85 -48.06 28.23
C THR A 759 -15.42 -46.83 29.03
N TYR A 760 -16.24 -46.51 30.04
CA TYR A 760 -16.12 -45.37 30.94
C TYR A 760 -14.86 -45.50 31.80
N SER A 761 -13.95 -44.53 31.72
CA SER A 761 -12.86 -44.42 32.69
C SER A 761 -12.93 -43.06 33.38
N ALA A 762 -13.19 -43.12 34.70
CA ALA A 762 -13.37 -42.04 35.68
C ALA A 762 -14.77 -41.38 35.77
N ALA A 763 -15.84 -42.17 35.73
CA ALA A 763 -17.24 -41.69 35.72
C ALA A 763 -17.77 -41.22 37.10
N THR A 764 -17.86 -39.90 37.32
CA THR A 764 -18.86 -39.34 38.24
C THR A 764 -20.23 -39.17 37.57
N MET A 765 -20.34 -39.40 36.25
CA MET A 765 -21.60 -39.64 35.54
C MET A 765 -21.52 -40.87 34.63
N SER A 766 -22.61 -41.63 34.57
CA SER A 766 -22.80 -42.80 33.70
C SER A 766 -24.24 -42.91 33.22
N HIS A 767 -24.49 -43.82 32.28
CA HIS A 767 -25.84 -44.17 31.86
C HIS A 767 -25.97 -45.68 31.67
N ALA A 768 -27.19 -46.20 31.85
CA ALA A 768 -27.55 -47.58 31.55
C ALA A 768 -28.74 -47.58 30.59
N ALA A 769 -28.64 -48.31 29.48
CA ALA A 769 -29.68 -48.31 28.46
C ALA A 769 -29.80 -49.65 27.73
N THR A 770 -31.00 -49.96 27.26
CA THR A 770 -31.24 -50.99 26.22
C THR A 770 -31.29 -50.27 24.88
N GLY A 771 -30.38 -50.61 23.95
CA GLY A 771 -30.12 -49.81 22.74
C GLY A 771 -29.02 -48.76 22.92
N ILE A 772 -27.95 -49.10 23.66
CA ILE A 772 -26.88 -48.15 24.05
C ILE A 772 -26.18 -47.47 22.87
N SER A 773 -26.22 -48.04 21.66
CA SER A 773 -25.67 -47.43 20.44
C SER A 773 -26.37 -46.12 20.06
N GLY A 774 -27.61 -45.91 20.52
CA GLY A 774 -28.35 -44.67 20.31
C GLY A 774 -27.97 -43.54 21.28
N ILE A 775 -27.06 -43.75 22.23
CA ILE A 775 -26.57 -42.70 23.13
C ILE A 775 -25.12 -42.36 22.78
N THR A 776 -24.87 -41.12 22.34
CA THR A 776 -23.53 -40.62 22.01
C THR A 776 -23.20 -39.40 22.86
N GLU A 777 -22.06 -39.38 23.54
CA GLU A 777 -21.59 -38.19 24.26
C GLU A 777 -21.03 -37.16 23.27
N LEU A 778 -21.49 -35.91 23.38
CA LEU A 778 -20.98 -34.78 22.63
C LEU A 778 -19.64 -34.31 23.22
N TRP A 779 -18.78 -33.71 22.40
CA TRP A 779 -17.46 -33.24 22.82
C TRP A 779 -17.17 -31.82 22.34
N THR A 780 -16.21 -31.17 22.99
CA THR A 780 -15.56 -29.93 22.52
C THR A 780 -14.06 -29.99 22.84
N GLY A 781 -13.24 -29.28 22.06
CA GLY A 781 -11.84 -29.02 22.37
C GLY A 781 -11.59 -27.66 23.04
N TYR A 782 -12.59 -26.78 23.08
CA TYR A 782 -12.41 -25.37 23.44
C TYR A 782 -12.37 -25.15 24.96
N LYS A 783 -11.38 -24.40 25.40
CA LYS A 783 -11.20 -23.93 26.78
C LYS A 783 -11.20 -22.40 26.79
N VAL A 784 -12.19 -21.81 27.45
CA VAL A 784 -12.52 -20.38 27.42
C VAL A 784 -11.44 -19.55 28.12
N ASN A 785 -11.04 -19.93 29.34
CA ASN A 785 -10.07 -19.16 30.13
C ASN A 785 -8.63 -19.37 29.64
N ALA A 786 -8.29 -20.59 29.23
CA ALA A 786 -6.98 -20.89 28.66
C ALA A 786 -6.82 -20.40 27.21
N GLN A 787 -7.93 -20.05 26.53
CA GLN A 787 -7.99 -19.75 25.09
C GLN A 787 -7.29 -20.83 24.22
N THR A 788 -7.25 -22.06 24.72
CA THR A 788 -6.63 -23.21 24.04
C THR A 788 -7.71 -24.09 23.42
N GLY A 789 -7.39 -24.72 22.30
CA GLY A 789 -8.41 -25.38 21.48
C GLY A 789 -9.36 -24.40 20.79
N THR A 790 -8.99 -23.11 20.72
CA THR A 790 -9.56 -22.12 19.81
C THR A 790 -9.31 -22.54 18.36
N PRO A 791 -10.27 -22.35 17.44
CA PRO A 791 -10.00 -22.54 16.02
C PRO A 791 -8.90 -21.57 15.59
N THR A 792 -7.80 -22.07 15.04
CA THR A 792 -6.89 -21.21 14.28
C THR A 792 -7.64 -20.78 13.01
N SER A 793 -8.20 -19.58 13.03
CA SER A 793 -8.87 -18.81 11.94
C SER A 793 -10.41 -18.82 11.88
N THR A 794 -10.97 -17.60 11.85
CA THR A 794 -12.19 -17.03 11.20
C THR A 794 -13.47 -17.83 10.90
N ASP A 795 -13.63 -19.11 11.25
CA ASP A 795 -14.82 -19.94 10.88
C ASP A 795 -16.02 -19.78 11.83
N GLY A 796 -15.87 -19.23 13.04
CA GLY A 796 -16.97 -19.04 14.00
C GLY A 796 -17.67 -20.33 14.50
N HIS A 797 -17.34 -21.50 13.94
CA HIS A 797 -17.77 -22.82 14.39
C HIS A 797 -16.62 -23.50 15.13
N HIS A 798 -16.87 -23.94 16.35
CA HIS A 798 -15.89 -24.66 17.16
C HIS A 798 -15.83 -26.15 16.75
N SER A 799 -14.69 -26.83 16.89
CA SER A 799 -14.66 -28.28 16.70
C SER A 799 -15.41 -28.95 17.87
N GLY A 800 -16.70 -29.25 17.69
CA GLY A 800 -17.56 -29.83 18.72
C GLY A 800 -18.89 -29.09 18.92
N SER A 801 -19.65 -29.50 19.94
CA SER A 801 -20.94 -28.89 20.33
C SER A 801 -20.75 -27.95 21.52
N ASP A 802 -20.11 -26.81 21.29
CA ASP A 802 -19.61 -25.91 22.35
C ASP A 802 -20.69 -25.18 23.18
N SER A 803 -21.91 -25.07 22.67
CA SER A 803 -23.06 -24.59 23.45
C SER A 803 -23.49 -25.61 24.52
N ASP A 804 -23.32 -26.89 24.20
CA ASP A 804 -23.76 -28.03 24.99
C ASP A 804 -22.66 -28.56 25.90
N VAL A 805 -21.40 -28.48 25.47
CA VAL A 805 -20.26 -29.05 26.18
C VAL A 805 -19.28 -27.96 26.60
N ARG A 806 -18.78 -28.03 27.84
CA ARG A 806 -17.81 -27.06 28.36
C ARG A 806 -16.91 -27.70 29.40
N TYR A 807 -15.60 -27.46 29.30
CA TYR A 807 -14.66 -27.86 30.35
C TYR A 807 -14.83 -27.00 31.60
N PRO A 808 -14.65 -27.57 32.81
CA PRO A 808 -14.41 -26.75 33.99
C PRO A 808 -13.03 -26.09 33.89
N GLU A 809 -12.96 -24.80 34.14
CA GLU A 809 -11.72 -24.05 34.28
C GLU A 809 -11.75 -23.25 35.58
N ASP A 810 -10.62 -23.17 36.27
CA ASP A 810 -10.45 -22.30 37.42
C ASP A 810 -10.35 -20.82 36.97
N ASP A 811 -10.39 -19.90 37.92
CA ASP A 811 -10.14 -18.48 37.67
C ASP A 811 -8.68 -18.27 37.26
N ASN A 812 -8.45 -17.42 36.25
CA ASN A 812 -7.10 -16.97 35.90
C ASN A 812 -7.02 -15.46 36.11
N ALA A 813 -6.09 -15.02 36.97
CA ALA A 813 -5.88 -13.62 37.23
C ALA A 813 -5.37 -12.90 35.97
N ALA A 814 -5.86 -11.69 35.72
CA ALA A 814 -5.28 -10.83 34.69
C ALA A 814 -3.81 -10.59 35.03
N SER A 815 -2.90 -10.98 34.14
CA SER A 815 -1.49 -10.64 34.29
C SER A 815 -1.26 -9.27 33.68
N THR A 816 -1.01 -8.26 34.52
CA THR A 816 -0.31 -7.04 34.10
C THR A 816 1.18 -7.33 34.14
N THR A 817 1.81 -7.48 32.98
CA THR A 817 3.26 -7.28 32.88
C THR A 817 3.46 -5.79 32.65
N THR A 818 4.00 -5.09 33.65
CA THR A 818 4.40 -3.70 33.49
C THR A 818 5.62 -3.67 32.57
N GLY A 819 5.42 -3.31 31.31
CA GLY A 819 6.49 -2.90 30.41
C GLY A 819 7.20 -1.66 30.97
N ALA A 820 8.49 -1.54 30.70
CA ALA A 820 9.37 -0.54 31.29
C ALA A 820 8.82 0.88 31.13
N VAL A 821 8.88 1.65 32.22
CA VAL A 821 8.69 3.10 32.24
C VAL A 821 9.79 3.71 31.37
N THR A 822 9.47 4.68 30.50
CA THR A 822 10.44 5.59 29.88
C THR A 822 11.37 6.12 30.97
N VAL A 823 12.60 5.63 31.04
CA VAL A 823 13.59 6.15 31.99
C VAL A 823 14.38 7.20 31.24
N ILE A 824 13.99 8.47 31.37
CA ILE A 824 14.90 9.58 31.12
C ILE A 824 16.14 9.30 31.98
N ALA A 825 17.23 8.90 31.34
CA ALA A 825 18.46 8.55 32.04
C ALA A 825 19.26 9.81 32.40
N LYS A 826 19.13 10.88 31.59
CA LYS A 826 19.66 12.22 31.89
C LYS A 826 18.92 13.29 31.08
N ASN A 827 18.52 14.40 31.72
CA ASN A 827 17.98 15.57 31.04
C ASN A 827 18.54 16.83 31.71
N ARG A 828 19.24 17.67 30.93
CA ARG A 828 19.79 18.98 31.31
C ARG A 828 19.42 20.04 30.27
N ILE A 829 18.31 19.86 29.55
CA ILE A 829 17.85 20.81 28.53
C ILE A 829 17.65 22.22 29.14
N ALA A 830 17.23 22.28 30.40
CA ALA A 830 17.08 23.55 31.12
C ALA A 830 18.38 24.35 31.29
N TRP A 831 19.54 23.68 31.25
CA TRP A 831 20.87 24.29 31.42
C TRP A 831 21.37 25.02 30.18
N LEU A 832 20.79 24.74 29.02
CA LEU A 832 21.07 25.49 27.80
C LEU A 832 20.52 26.92 27.93
N GLY A 833 21.26 27.94 27.50
CA GLY A 833 20.75 29.30 27.25
C GLY A 833 21.08 30.41 28.23
#